data_AF-A0A8S9ZHJ4-F1
#
_entry.id   AF-A0A8S9ZHJ4-F1
#
_cell.length_a   1.000
_cell.length_b   1.000
_cell.length_c   1.000
_cell.angle_alpha   90.00
_cell.angle_beta   90.00
_cell.angle_gamma   90.00
#
_symmetry.space_group_name_H-M   'P 1'
#
loop_
_entity.id
_entity.type
_entity.pdbx_description
1 polymer ?
#
loop_
_entity_poly.entity_id
_entity_poly.type
_entity_poly.pdbx_seq_one_letter_code
_entity_poly.pdbx_strand_id
1 'polypeptide(L)'
;MERKKIYKYLPANTKKWHLFTFSAFVISLIIFLISFATFIFLQTMIEFNIRQTSNLDTGTILLDKWSNPQYFIRTNMFTFSVKNPDEVTKGAIPNVTKLGPYSFDQKQTRKIHSRGNGSVIYETFQYYYFNEEASCKECSLYNRIWIPNLVYQKFVEAASKPAMKPAIAALLVQTPFLEVEVGELIFDGYADPFIDQICSLPVVNFVCEQILELPDRIGLYYKKNGSSTGIFEVEDGHKDNGESLGRIITWNNRTSLPEYWWESPQTRRIDGTDGTLMPPYVSKTDVIPVFVAEMCRTIDLVFQKEVEYDGVTLYRFIMPKDAWDWTLPSNKGFCHSKTGKRIFSEQNNDCLPVGLLDVSRCQIGEPPIIVSQPNFLYSPNYVQQSIEGIQYPPIQERDQIEIDLEPRLGTIIQAHRRFLISISMWKGQNLSMNELVNLHSSVVPVLEIDEYIHVDDDSLALIKTKLLLVEKSAQIGSISGVILSLLVISGVLAFVFYRKCRRGKSTKQTISNGPLYFYFIKFILYICLIFMSFCSIRHCFYFIFISIGSISLILGIFSFIFVPNFIDKIVKEKTYLGKETNGTDNIVLKNFRDLPYDVKLQIWTFSTLNMDEVLNKGKRPILEEKGPYTFSLSDRVIVPNILFQKIIDITIGQSFLIRKTIELLIRNKEKVFINVTVAELLFDGYEDEIIKNVCSKVQFICKALNVPERIGLFYGVSNFKRGCLRLSGFCSILQNGTDDGIYEVNTGLSNINLLDKVYSWNGNKGKLTNKTWYGEQARMINGTDAELFTPGLYKHDKLQIFIGQLCRSFDLKKQSTTFTSDIPVFRYSQPDNFLDVEIQKEQGFCNPDAADYFHNSSIQKSGCAPKGLLEMSTCFPGQPRILWSNSHFLNAPKVLLLKGMNLPSDEDYSYFDIEPITGVVVGVQQKSQLNLGMLRGDLSITRKMRDLIVPIIWINESAIIDSNTQEQLKLPVEMVKYAYIGGWILLLFGSFCYSLIIGLIFEQNDSIDSPLINSPQSTNT
;
A
#
# COMPACT_ATOMS: atom_id res chain seq x y z
N MET A 1 -75.08 -13.64 66.00
CA MET A 1 -74.91 -13.90 64.55
C MET A 1 -75.01 -12.54 63.90
N GLU A 2 -74.02 -11.93 63.27
CA GLU A 2 -73.18 -12.41 62.18
C GLU A 2 -71.76 -11.81 62.22
N ARG A 3 -70.79 -12.60 61.75
CA ARG A 3 -69.41 -12.21 61.51
C ARG A 3 -69.29 -11.42 60.19
N LYS A 4 -68.60 -10.28 60.27
CA LYS A 4 -67.55 -9.79 59.35
C LYS A 4 -67.56 -10.29 57.89
N LYS A 5 -67.78 -9.36 56.96
CA LYS A 5 -66.99 -9.23 55.71
C LYS A 5 -66.86 -7.75 55.32
N ILE A 6 -65.83 -7.09 55.86
CA ILE A 6 -65.33 -5.81 55.33
C ILE A 6 -64.27 -6.17 54.29
N TYR A 7 -64.55 -5.93 53.01
CA TYR A 7 -63.54 -5.83 51.96
C TYR A 7 -63.63 -4.44 51.31
N LYS A 8 -62.75 -3.55 51.80
CA LYS A 8 -61.70 -2.89 51.01
C LYS A 8 -62.13 -2.11 49.75
N TYR A 9 -62.44 -0.82 49.90
CA TYR A 9 -62.22 0.18 48.85
C TYR A 9 -61.01 1.05 49.21
N LEU A 10 -59.85 0.75 48.61
CA LEU A 10 -58.70 1.67 48.58
C LEU A 10 -58.97 2.76 47.54
N PRO A 11 -58.59 4.03 47.79
CA PRO A 11 -58.73 5.11 46.81
C PRO A 11 -57.88 4.80 45.56
N ALA A 12 -58.49 4.88 44.37
CA ALA A 12 -57.89 4.58 43.07
C ALA A 12 -56.56 5.32 42.78
N ASN A 13 -56.29 6.42 43.49
CA ASN A 13 -55.06 7.20 43.41
C ASN A 13 -53.81 6.49 43.97
N THR A 14 -53.97 5.47 44.82
CA THR A 14 -52.83 4.69 45.37
C THR A 14 -52.31 3.61 44.41
N LYS A 15 -53.18 3.04 43.55
CA LYS A 15 -52.79 2.02 42.55
C LYS A 15 -51.88 2.58 41.45
N LYS A 16 -52.11 3.83 41.01
CA LYS A 16 -51.32 4.47 39.93
C LYS A 16 -49.87 4.80 40.34
N TRP A 17 -49.63 5.13 41.60
CA TRP A 17 -48.27 5.36 42.13
C TRP A 17 -47.46 4.08 42.32
N HIS A 18 -48.12 3.03 42.82
CA HIS A 18 -47.50 1.72 42.89
C HIS A 18 -47.11 1.23 41.49
N LEU A 19 -47.96 1.49 40.48
CA LEU A 19 -47.63 1.21 39.09
C LEU A 19 -46.42 2.02 38.60
N PHE A 20 -46.34 3.33 38.86
CA PHE A 20 -45.20 4.16 38.44
C PHE A 20 -43.86 3.79 39.11
N THR A 21 -43.84 3.57 40.44
CA THR A 21 -42.63 3.11 41.14
C THR A 21 -42.24 1.70 40.70
N PHE A 22 -43.22 0.86 40.36
CA PHE A 22 -42.98 -0.47 39.83
C PHE A 22 -42.43 -0.40 38.40
N SER A 23 -42.96 0.46 37.53
CA SER A 23 -42.45 0.69 36.17
C SER A 23 -41.03 1.27 36.19
N ALA A 24 -40.74 2.26 37.04
CA ALA A 24 -39.39 2.82 37.18
C ALA A 24 -38.39 1.78 37.72
N PHE A 25 -38.81 0.95 38.69
CA PHE A 25 -38.01 -0.17 39.17
C PHE A 25 -37.79 -1.23 38.07
N VAL A 26 -38.83 -1.58 37.31
CA VAL A 26 -38.76 -2.56 36.21
C VAL A 26 -37.87 -2.04 35.08
N ILE A 27 -37.99 -0.78 34.67
CA ILE A 27 -37.13 -0.17 33.64
C ILE A 27 -35.68 -0.10 34.12
N SER A 28 -35.44 0.32 35.37
CA SER A 28 -34.09 0.36 35.93
C SER A 28 -33.48 -1.03 36.08
N LEU A 29 -34.31 -2.04 36.41
CA LEU A 29 -33.91 -3.44 36.46
C LEU A 29 -33.61 -3.99 35.06
N ILE A 30 -34.39 -3.63 34.03
CA ILE A 30 -34.11 -4.00 32.64
C ILE A 30 -32.80 -3.38 32.17
N ILE A 31 -32.56 -2.09 32.43
CA ILE A 31 -31.30 -1.41 32.09
C ILE A 31 -30.12 -2.02 32.84
N PHE A 32 -30.29 -2.35 34.13
CA PHE A 32 -29.29 -3.07 34.93
C PHE A 32 -28.98 -4.42 34.30
N LEU A 33 -30.00 -5.21 33.96
CA LEU A 33 -29.83 -6.54 33.36
C LEU A 33 -29.13 -6.46 32.00
N ILE A 34 -29.46 -5.47 31.16
CA ILE A 34 -28.80 -5.25 29.87
C ILE A 34 -27.35 -4.80 30.07
N SER A 35 -27.09 -3.85 30.98
CA SER A 35 -25.72 -3.35 31.25
C SER A 35 -24.83 -4.41 31.89
N PHE A 36 -25.39 -5.24 32.76
CA PHE A 36 -24.69 -6.35 33.38
C PHE A 36 -24.44 -7.49 32.39
N ALA A 37 -25.44 -7.86 31.59
CA ALA A 37 -25.28 -8.86 30.53
C ALA A 37 -24.23 -8.41 29.51
N THR A 38 -24.29 -7.16 29.04
CA THR A 38 -23.26 -6.63 28.14
C THR A 38 -21.88 -6.64 28.79
N PHE A 39 -21.72 -6.25 30.05
CA PHE A 39 -20.42 -6.36 30.75
C PHE A 39 -19.85 -7.79 30.77
N ILE A 40 -20.69 -8.79 31.07
CA ILE A 40 -20.28 -10.21 31.14
C ILE A 40 -19.98 -10.78 29.75
N PHE A 41 -20.83 -10.49 28.76
CA PHE A 41 -20.74 -11.08 27.42
C PHE A 41 -19.88 -10.27 26.43
N LEU A 42 -19.45 -9.05 26.78
CA LEU A 42 -18.70 -8.18 25.86
C LEU A 42 -17.45 -8.86 25.32
N GLN A 43 -16.66 -9.51 26.18
CA GLN A 43 -15.45 -10.23 25.79
C GLN A 43 -15.75 -11.37 24.82
N THR A 44 -16.75 -12.19 25.11
CA THR A 44 -17.20 -13.29 24.22
C THR A 44 -17.75 -12.76 22.89
N MET A 45 -18.45 -11.63 22.90
CA MET A 45 -18.96 -10.99 21.68
C MET A 45 -17.83 -10.43 20.82
N ILE A 46 -16.83 -9.79 21.42
CA ILE A 46 -15.64 -9.31 20.71
C ILE A 46 -14.91 -10.49 20.09
N GLU A 47 -14.71 -11.57 20.85
CA GLU A 47 -14.08 -12.78 20.34
C GLU A 47 -14.84 -13.39 19.17
N PHE A 48 -16.14 -13.54 19.32
CA PHE A 48 -16.99 -14.03 18.23
C PHE A 48 -16.88 -13.15 16.99
N ASN A 49 -16.91 -11.83 17.12
CA ASN A 49 -16.78 -10.91 15.98
C ASN A 49 -15.40 -10.99 15.32
N ILE A 50 -14.32 -11.04 16.09
CA ILE A 50 -12.95 -11.16 15.54
C ILE A 50 -12.84 -12.47 14.78
N ARG A 51 -13.23 -13.60 15.38
CA ARG A 51 -13.18 -14.91 14.73
C ARG A 51 -14.03 -14.98 13.46
N GLN A 52 -15.21 -14.36 13.45
CA GLN A 52 -16.09 -14.30 12.27
C GLN A 52 -15.56 -13.40 11.15
N THR A 53 -14.76 -12.38 11.48
CA THR A 53 -14.20 -11.43 10.50
C THR A 53 -12.75 -11.74 10.14
N SER A 54 -12.13 -12.71 10.79
CA SER A 54 -10.77 -13.21 10.55
C SER A 54 -10.76 -14.25 9.42
N ASN A 55 -11.25 -13.86 8.25
CA ASN A 55 -11.28 -14.70 7.06
C ASN A 55 -10.85 -13.93 5.80
N LEU A 56 -10.24 -14.64 4.86
CA LEU A 56 -9.79 -14.09 3.57
C LEU A 56 -10.95 -14.03 2.55
N ASP A 57 -12.00 -13.28 2.87
CA ASP A 57 -13.21 -13.16 2.06
C ASP A 57 -13.39 -11.78 1.41
N THR A 58 -14.28 -11.69 0.42
CA THR A 58 -14.50 -10.50 -0.40
C THR A 58 -15.04 -9.35 0.44
N GLY A 59 -14.35 -8.21 0.38
CA GLY A 59 -14.75 -7.01 1.12
C GLY A 59 -14.33 -7.02 2.59
N THR A 60 -13.59 -8.02 3.06
CA THR A 60 -12.97 -7.96 4.39
C THR A 60 -11.71 -7.08 4.37
N ILE A 61 -11.51 -6.32 5.45
CA ILE A 61 -10.31 -5.49 5.65
C ILE A 61 -9.06 -6.36 5.64
N LEU A 62 -9.16 -7.56 6.24
CA LEU A 62 -8.05 -8.51 6.31
C LEU A 62 -7.57 -8.91 4.92
N LEU A 63 -8.48 -9.23 3.99
CA LEU A 63 -8.08 -9.61 2.64
C LEU A 63 -7.39 -8.48 1.90
N ASP A 64 -7.91 -7.24 2.01
CA ASP A 64 -7.33 -6.07 1.35
C ASP A 64 -5.90 -5.81 1.86
N LYS A 65 -5.73 -5.73 3.19
CA LYS A 65 -4.44 -5.53 3.85
C LYS A 65 -3.49 -6.70 3.66
N TRP A 66 -3.98 -7.93 3.59
CA TRP A 66 -3.13 -9.09 3.30
C TRP A 66 -2.73 -9.14 1.82
N SER A 67 -3.59 -8.72 0.89
CA SER A 67 -3.26 -8.72 -0.54
C SER A 67 -2.24 -7.64 -0.89
N ASN A 68 -2.40 -6.46 -0.31
CA ASN A 68 -1.51 -5.30 -0.45
C ASN A 68 -1.03 -4.85 0.93
N PRO A 69 -0.07 -5.57 1.54
CA PRO A 69 0.43 -5.22 2.86
C PRO A 69 1.16 -3.88 2.81
N GLN A 70 0.66 -2.92 3.59
CA GLN A 70 1.29 -1.62 3.81
C GLN A 70 2.30 -1.69 4.96
N TYR A 71 3.17 -2.71 4.94
CA TYR A 71 4.29 -2.75 5.87
C TYR A 71 5.40 -1.81 5.39
N PHE A 72 6.00 -1.07 6.32
CA PHE A 72 7.32 -0.53 6.08
C PHE A 72 8.33 -1.66 6.25
N ILE A 73 9.00 -2.03 5.17
CA ILE A 73 10.01 -3.08 5.16
C ILE A 73 11.33 -2.46 4.72
N ARG A 74 12.33 -2.54 5.60
CA ARG A 74 13.69 -2.13 5.29
C ARG A 74 14.64 -3.30 5.47
N THR A 75 15.33 -3.63 4.39
CA THR A 75 16.30 -4.73 4.34
C THR A 75 17.70 -4.13 4.32
N ASN A 76 18.39 -4.22 5.45
CA ASN A 76 19.78 -3.80 5.59
C ASN A 76 20.70 -4.98 5.30
N MET A 77 21.50 -4.86 4.24
CA MET A 77 22.43 -5.89 3.84
C MET A 77 23.87 -5.49 4.19
N PHE A 78 24.63 -6.41 4.76
CA PHE A 78 26.03 -6.21 5.09
C PHE A 78 26.87 -7.27 4.38
N THR A 79 27.76 -6.83 3.49
CA THR A 79 28.65 -7.74 2.76
C THR A 79 29.95 -7.98 3.54
N PHE A 80 30.51 -9.16 3.42
CA PHE A 80 31.81 -9.50 4.01
C PHE A 80 32.86 -9.65 2.91
N SER A 81 33.90 -8.79 2.94
CA SER A 81 35.04 -8.91 2.03
C SER A 81 36.19 -9.63 2.72
N VAL A 82 36.75 -10.65 2.06
CA VAL A 82 37.95 -11.35 2.53
C VAL A 82 39.19 -10.45 2.38
N LYS A 83 39.98 -10.30 3.44
CA LYS A 83 41.19 -9.47 3.48
C LYS A 83 42.45 -10.20 3.03
N ASN A 84 42.49 -11.51 3.24
CA ASN A 84 43.68 -12.36 3.11
C ASN A 84 43.45 -13.58 2.18
N PRO A 85 42.90 -13.40 0.96
CA PRO A 85 42.55 -14.53 0.08
C PRO A 85 43.76 -15.41 -0.24
N ASP A 86 44.94 -14.81 -0.47
CA ASP A 86 46.18 -15.52 -0.80
C ASP A 86 46.72 -16.34 0.37
N GLU A 87 46.56 -15.86 1.61
CA GLU A 87 46.95 -16.59 2.80
C GLU A 87 45.99 -17.74 3.09
N VAL A 88 44.69 -17.53 2.84
CA VAL A 88 43.66 -18.58 3.02
C VAL A 88 43.92 -19.75 2.08
N THR A 89 44.31 -19.49 0.82
CA THR A 89 44.71 -20.57 -0.10
C THR A 89 45.93 -21.37 0.37
N LYS A 90 46.73 -20.83 1.29
CA LYS A 90 47.88 -21.49 1.92
C LYS A 90 47.56 -22.10 3.29
N GLY A 91 46.29 -22.07 3.72
CA GLY A 91 45.82 -22.71 4.96
C GLY A 91 45.62 -21.75 6.14
N ALA A 92 45.72 -20.43 5.93
CA ALA A 92 45.39 -19.46 6.97
C ALA A 92 43.87 -19.39 7.22
N ILE A 93 43.50 -18.85 8.38
CA ILE A 93 42.11 -18.58 8.74
C ILE A 93 41.60 -17.37 7.93
N PRO A 94 40.39 -17.43 7.34
CA PRO A 94 39.80 -16.27 6.66
C PRO A 94 39.60 -15.08 7.61
N ASN A 95 40.11 -13.92 7.22
CA ASN A 95 39.91 -12.64 7.90
C ASN A 95 39.01 -11.78 7.02
N VAL A 96 37.87 -11.34 7.54
CA VAL A 96 36.85 -10.62 6.77
C VAL A 96 36.63 -9.20 7.30
N THR A 97 36.11 -8.33 6.44
CA THR A 97 35.62 -7.00 6.81
C THR A 97 34.15 -6.89 6.48
N LYS A 98 33.34 -6.59 7.48
CA LYS A 98 31.92 -6.28 7.31
C LYS A 98 31.78 -4.86 6.76
N LEU A 99 31.09 -4.72 5.64
CA LEU A 99 30.77 -3.47 4.96
C LEU A 99 29.25 -3.32 4.86
N GLY A 100 28.73 -2.16 5.23
CA GLY A 100 27.29 -1.90 5.22
C GLY A 100 26.85 -0.90 6.30
N PRO A 101 25.53 -0.66 6.43
CA PRO A 101 24.47 -1.31 5.66
C PRO A 101 24.38 -0.77 4.23
N TYR A 102 24.14 -1.67 3.27
CA TYR A 102 23.50 -1.38 2.00
C TYR A 102 22.01 -1.56 2.20
N SER A 103 21.29 -0.46 2.34
CA SER A 103 19.88 -0.47 2.73
C SER A 103 18.97 -0.48 1.51
N PHE A 104 17.95 -1.33 1.56
CA PHE A 104 16.92 -1.43 0.54
C PHE A 104 15.55 -1.26 1.18
N ASP A 105 14.75 -0.33 0.69
CA ASP A 105 13.33 -0.31 1.00
C ASP A 105 12.64 -1.40 0.17
N GLN A 106 11.74 -2.15 0.78
CA GLN A 106 11.11 -3.33 0.18
C GLN A 106 9.60 -3.15 0.12
N LYS A 107 9.01 -3.55 -1.00
CA LYS A 107 7.57 -3.61 -1.19
C LYS A 107 7.15 -5.04 -1.49
N GLN A 108 6.05 -5.47 -0.89
CA GLN A 108 5.47 -6.78 -1.11
C GLN A 108 4.05 -6.64 -1.66
N THR A 109 3.71 -7.46 -2.65
CA THR A 109 2.35 -7.52 -3.20
C THR A 109 1.95 -8.96 -3.45
N ARG A 110 0.67 -9.30 -3.24
CA ARG A 110 0.15 -10.63 -3.56
C ARG A 110 -0.75 -10.60 -4.78
N LYS A 111 -0.53 -11.53 -5.69
CA LYS A 111 -1.44 -11.81 -6.80
C LYS A 111 -2.30 -13.01 -6.44
N ILE A 112 -3.61 -12.79 -6.30
CA ILE A 112 -4.57 -13.87 -6.07
C ILE A 112 -4.94 -14.49 -7.43
N HIS A 113 -4.79 -15.80 -7.56
CA HIS A 113 -5.14 -16.56 -8.76
C HIS A 113 -6.56 -17.13 -8.67
N SER A 114 -6.92 -17.69 -7.52
CA SER A 114 -8.25 -18.23 -7.27
C SER A 114 -8.59 -18.17 -5.79
N ARG A 115 -9.89 -18.23 -5.50
CA ARG A 115 -10.42 -18.21 -4.14
C ARG A 115 -11.80 -18.86 -4.13
N GLY A 116 -12.09 -19.59 -3.05
CA GLY A 116 -13.37 -20.24 -2.83
C GLY A 116 -13.19 -21.67 -2.29
N ASN A 117 -14.28 -22.30 -1.86
CA ASN A 117 -14.25 -23.66 -1.30
C ASN A 117 -13.39 -23.84 -0.02
N GLY A 118 -13.08 -22.75 0.69
CA GLY A 118 -12.27 -22.78 1.91
C GLY A 118 -10.77 -22.57 1.70
N SER A 119 -10.33 -22.18 0.49
CA SER A 119 -8.92 -21.89 0.20
C SER A 119 -8.71 -20.68 -0.72
N VAL A 120 -7.50 -20.13 -0.68
CA VAL A 120 -7.00 -19.04 -1.52
C VAL A 120 -5.69 -19.50 -2.17
N ILE A 121 -5.60 -19.35 -3.50
CA ILE A 121 -4.37 -19.58 -4.26
C ILE A 121 -3.77 -18.23 -4.64
N TYR A 122 -2.50 -18.00 -4.28
CA TYR A 122 -1.83 -16.73 -4.51
C TYR A 122 -0.32 -16.89 -4.76
N GLU A 123 0.28 -15.83 -5.29
CA GLU A 123 1.72 -15.64 -5.41
C GLU A 123 2.14 -14.34 -4.73
N THR A 124 3.28 -14.38 -4.03
CA THR A 124 3.87 -13.19 -3.42
C THR A 124 5.02 -12.68 -4.27
N PHE A 125 4.98 -11.39 -4.61
CA PHE A 125 6.04 -10.67 -5.30
C PHE A 125 6.75 -9.73 -4.34
N GLN A 126 8.07 -9.72 -4.39
CA GLN A 126 8.92 -8.84 -3.57
C GLN A 126 9.73 -7.91 -4.46
N TYR A 127 9.76 -6.63 -4.11
CA TYR A 127 10.47 -5.58 -4.84
C TYR A 127 11.45 -4.90 -3.90
N TYR A 128 12.69 -4.74 -4.35
CA TYR A 128 13.78 -4.11 -3.62
C TYR A 128 14.17 -2.80 -4.30
N TYR A 129 14.32 -1.74 -3.52
CA TYR A 129 14.68 -0.39 -3.94
C TYR A 129 15.88 0.09 -3.11
N PHE A 130 17.03 0.28 -3.74
CA PHE A 130 18.23 0.75 -3.01
C PHE A 130 17.99 2.15 -2.45
N ASN A 131 18.22 2.32 -1.14
CA ASN A 131 18.08 3.57 -0.42
C ASN A 131 19.47 4.06 0.00
N GLU A 132 20.00 5.02 -0.74
CA GLU A 132 21.33 5.59 -0.53
C GLU A 132 21.42 6.39 0.78
N GLU A 133 20.35 7.07 1.20
CA GLU A 133 20.32 7.86 2.44
C GLU A 133 20.35 7.00 3.70
N ALA A 134 19.67 5.85 3.67
CA ALA A 134 19.68 4.87 4.76
C ALA A 134 20.94 3.99 4.76
N SER A 135 21.65 3.93 3.63
CA SER A 135 22.92 3.21 3.50
C SER A 135 24.06 3.96 4.18
N CYS A 136 25.18 3.27 4.45
CA CYS A 136 26.36 3.95 5.00
C CYS A 136 26.94 4.96 3.98
N LYS A 137 27.56 6.05 4.46
CA LYS A 137 28.07 7.13 3.57
C LYS A 137 29.07 6.67 2.49
N GLU A 138 29.80 5.59 2.77
CA GLU A 138 30.81 5.01 1.88
C GLU A 138 30.26 3.80 1.10
N CYS A 139 28.98 3.45 1.29
CA CYS A 139 28.35 2.27 0.71
C CYS A 139 27.85 2.58 -0.71
N SER A 140 28.64 2.16 -1.71
CA SER A 140 28.23 2.13 -3.10
C SER A 140 28.06 0.70 -3.57
N LEU A 141 27.03 0.42 -4.39
CA LEU A 141 26.86 -0.90 -5.01
C LEU A 141 28.03 -1.26 -5.95
N TYR A 142 28.80 -0.27 -6.41
CA TYR A 142 30.02 -0.46 -7.21
C TYR A 142 31.26 -0.74 -6.37
N ASN A 143 31.16 -0.75 -5.04
CA ASN A 143 32.28 -1.12 -4.18
C ASN A 143 32.68 -2.56 -4.46
N ARG A 144 33.99 -2.79 -4.57
CA ARG A 144 34.55 -4.11 -4.83
C ARG A 144 34.87 -4.85 -3.55
N ILE A 145 34.55 -6.13 -3.55
CA ILE A 145 34.74 -7.04 -2.42
C ILE A 145 35.29 -8.38 -2.91
N TRP A 146 36.17 -8.98 -2.10
CA TRP A 146 36.69 -10.31 -2.34
C TRP A 146 35.78 -11.36 -1.72
N ILE A 147 35.29 -12.29 -2.56
CA ILE A 147 34.40 -13.36 -2.16
C ILE A 147 34.95 -14.73 -2.58
N PRO A 148 34.54 -15.81 -1.89
CA PRO A 148 34.74 -17.17 -2.37
C PRO A 148 34.18 -17.38 -3.77
N ASN A 149 34.93 -18.06 -4.64
CA ASN A 149 34.49 -18.42 -5.97
C ASN A 149 33.56 -19.66 -5.92
N LEU A 150 32.26 -19.43 -6.14
CA LEU A 150 31.23 -20.49 -6.17
C LEU A 150 31.49 -21.53 -7.27
N VAL A 151 31.91 -21.10 -8.46
CA VAL A 151 32.19 -21.98 -9.60
C VAL A 151 33.40 -22.85 -9.31
N TYR A 152 34.44 -22.28 -8.72
CA TYR A 152 35.61 -23.03 -8.27
C TYR A 152 35.22 -24.18 -7.34
N GLN A 153 34.38 -23.90 -6.34
CA GLN A 153 33.92 -24.93 -5.41
C GLN A 153 33.11 -26.04 -6.10
N LYS A 154 32.31 -25.72 -7.13
CA LYS A 154 31.62 -26.75 -7.93
C LYS A 154 32.58 -27.69 -8.63
N PHE A 155 33.66 -27.16 -9.20
CA PHE A 155 34.68 -28.01 -9.82
C PHE A 155 35.46 -28.82 -8.78
N VAL A 156 35.72 -28.31 -7.58
CA VAL A 156 36.32 -29.07 -6.48
C VAL A 156 35.44 -30.26 -6.07
N GLU A 157 34.13 -30.03 -5.93
CA GLU A 157 33.18 -31.08 -5.58
C GLU A 157 33.09 -32.17 -6.65
N ALA A 158 33.09 -31.78 -7.91
CA ALA A 158 33.07 -32.73 -9.01
C ALA A 158 34.38 -33.50 -9.15
N ALA A 159 35.52 -32.80 -9.08
CA ALA A 159 36.85 -33.41 -9.13
C ALA A 159 37.06 -34.48 -8.04
N SER A 160 36.39 -34.31 -6.89
CA SER A 160 36.44 -35.26 -5.77
C SER A 160 35.69 -36.58 -6.07
N LYS A 161 34.85 -36.64 -7.10
CA LYS A 161 34.14 -37.85 -7.53
C LYS A 161 35.00 -38.62 -8.57
N PRO A 162 35.22 -39.94 -8.41
CA PRO A 162 36.08 -40.71 -9.33
C PRO A 162 35.70 -40.58 -10.82
N ALA A 163 34.40 -40.53 -11.14
CA ALA A 163 33.89 -40.40 -12.51
C ALA A 163 34.11 -39.00 -13.13
N MET A 164 34.28 -37.97 -12.30
CA MET A 164 34.40 -36.57 -12.72
C MET A 164 35.80 -35.98 -12.42
N LYS A 165 36.80 -36.84 -12.18
CA LYS A 165 38.21 -36.44 -12.00
C LYS A 165 38.76 -35.49 -13.08
N PRO A 166 38.36 -35.57 -14.38
CA PRO A 166 38.81 -34.60 -15.39
C PRO A 166 38.47 -33.13 -15.05
N ALA A 167 37.48 -32.88 -14.18
CA ALA A 167 37.13 -31.54 -13.68
C ALA A 167 38.31 -30.82 -12.99
N ILE A 168 39.36 -31.54 -12.55
CA ILE A 168 40.58 -30.93 -11.99
C ILE A 168 41.22 -29.93 -12.97
N ALA A 169 41.09 -30.14 -14.28
CA ALA A 169 41.65 -29.22 -15.27
C ALA A 169 41.09 -27.79 -15.16
N ALA A 170 39.83 -27.63 -14.74
CA ALA A 170 39.22 -26.32 -14.52
C ALA A 170 39.87 -25.58 -13.34
N LEU A 171 40.33 -26.31 -12.32
CA LEU A 171 40.95 -25.74 -11.12
C LEU A 171 42.34 -25.13 -11.40
N LEU A 172 42.98 -25.50 -12.52
CA LEU A 172 44.28 -24.96 -12.93
C LEU A 172 44.19 -23.55 -13.53
N VAL A 173 43.00 -23.14 -13.97
CA VAL A 173 42.77 -21.86 -14.64
C VAL A 173 41.88 -20.92 -13.82
N GLN A 174 41.35 -21.38 -12.69
CA GLN A 174 40.50 -20.61 -11.78
C GLN A 174 41.20 -20.34 -10.45
N THR A 175 40.74 -19.28 -9.77
CA THR A 175 41.14 -18.95 -8.41
C THR A 175 40.04 -19.29 -7.39
N PRO A 176 40.39 -19.70 -6.16
CA PRO A 176 39.41 -19.98 -5.09
C PRO A 176 38.63 -18.76 -4.61
N PHE A 177 39.14 -17.56 -4.87
CA PHE A 177 38.53 -16.28 -4.56
C PHE A 177 38.51 -15.40 -5.81
N LEU A 178 37.53 -14.52 -5.89
CA LEU A 178 37.43 -13.52 -6.94
C LEU A 178 36.89 -12.21 -6.38
N GLU A 179 37.14 -11.12 -7.09
CA GLU A 179 36.65 -9.79 -6.73
C GLU A 179 35.39 -9.48 -7.55
N VAL A 180 34.32 -9.03 -6.89
CA VAL A 180 33.07 -8.57 -7.52
C VAL A 180 32.62 -7.25 -6.96
N GLU A 181 31.72 -6.58 -7.67
CA GLU A 181 30.99 -5.45 -7.11
C GLU A 181 29.86 -5.94 -6.18
N VAL A 182 29.53 -5.14 -5.16
CA VAL A 182 28.45 -5.45 -4.20
C VAL A 182 27.11 -5.64 -4.90
N GLY A 183 26.80 -4.79 -5.89
CA GLY A 183 25.59 -4.90 -6.71
C GLY A 183 25.52 -6.23 -7.47
N GLU A 184 26.67 -6.71 -7.98
CA GLU A 184 26.78 -7.99 -8.66
C GLU A 184 26.62 -9.18 -7.72
N LEU A 185 27.22 -9.16 -6.52
CA LEU A 185 27.03 -10.21 -5.52
C LEU A 185 25.55 -10.35 -5.15
N ILE A 186 24.85 -9.22 -4.97
CA ILE A 186 23.47 -9.21 -4.47
C ILE A 186 22.48 -9.40 -5.63
N PHE A 187 22.26 -8.40 -6.48
CA PHE A 187 21.11 -8.36 -7.41
C PHE A 187 21.46 -8.49 -8.90
N ASP A 188 22.56 -7.91 -9.36
CA ASP A 188 22.87 -7.82 -10.80
C ASP A 188 23.46 -9.13 -11.34
N GLY A 189 24.05 -9.95 -10.45
CA GLY A 189 24.82 -11.12 -10.78
C GLY A 189 26.18 -10.76 -11.41
N TYR A 190 27.21 -11.56 -11.19
CA TYR A 190 28.47 -11.46 -11.95
C TYR A 190 28.57 -12.60 -12.96
N ALA A 191 29.27 -12.38 -14.07
CA ALA A 191 29.69 -13.46 -14.96
C ALA A 191 31.00 -14.03 -14.40
N ASP A 192 31.09 -15.35 -14.25
CA ASP A 192 32.36 -15.95 -13.85
C ASP A 192 33.39 -15.77 -14.99
N PRO A 193 34.55 -15.15 -14.72
CA PRO A 193 35.50 -14.77 -15.76
C PRO A 193 36.18 -15.96 -16.45
N PHE A 194 36.01 -17.17 -15.91
CA PHE A 194 36.70 -18.37 -16.37
C PHE A 194 35.76 -19.40 -17.02
N ILE A 195 34.43 -19.31 -16.83
CA ILE A 195 33.46 -20.29 -17.38
C ILE A 195 33.65 -20.51 -18.89
N ASP A 196 33.72 -19.46 -19.71
CA ASP A 196 33.86 -19.59 -21.16
C ASP A 196 35.17 -20.29 -21.56
N GLN A 197 36.26 -19.96 -20.87
CA GLN A 197 37.56 -20.55 -21.11
C GLN A 197 37.57 -22.04 -20.72
N ILE A 198 36.96 -22.39 -19.58
CA ILE A 198 36.89 -23.76 -19.07
C ILE A 198 36.03 -24.63 -19.97
N CYS A 199 34.84 -24.15 -20.36
CA CYS A 199 33.91 -24.93 -21.16
C CYS A 199 34.39 -25.11 -22.61
N SER A 200 35.32 -24.26 -23.07
CA SER A 200 36.01 -24.46 -24.35
C SER A 200 37.03 -25.61 -24.34
N LEU A 201 37.46 -26.09 -23.16
CA LEU A 201 38.41 -27.19 -23.05
C LEU A 201 37.73 -28.51 -23.48
N PRO A 202 38.25 -29.24 -24.49
CA PRO A 202 37.62 -30.46 -25.00
C PRO A 202 37.38 -31.55 -23.95
N VAL A 203 38.23 -31.59 -22.91
CA VAL A 203 38.18 -32.55 -21.80
C VAL A 203 37.15 -32.14 -20.73
N VAL A 204 36.67 -30.90 -20.74
CA VAL A 204 35.76 -30.32 -19.73
C VAL A 204 34.44 -29.83 -20.34
N ASN A 205 34.29 -29.82 -21.67
CA ASN A 205 33.04 -29.42 -22.31
C ASN A 205 31.84 -30.30 -21.87
N PHE A 206 32.01 -31.63 -21.85
CA PHE A 206 30.98 -32.55 -21.34
C PHE A 206 30.70 -32.36 -19.83
N VAL A 207 31.69 -31.84 -19.10
CA VAL A 207 31.64 -31.57 -17.67
C VAL A 207 30.81 -30.30 -17.42
N CYS A 208 30.97 -29.25 -18.25
CA CYS A 208 30.16 -28.04 -18.16
C CYS A 208 28.66 -28.31 -18.41
N GLU A 209 28.31 -29.12 -19.42
CA GLU A 209 26.92 -29.49 -19.71
C GLU A 209 26.25 -30.29 -18.58
N GLN A 210 27.02 -31.04 -17.78
CA GLN A 210 26.50 -31.87 -16.68
C GLN A 210 26.61 -31.24 -15.29
N ILE A 211 27.56 -30.32 -15.07
CA ILE A 211 27.83 -29.71 -13.76
C ILE A 211 27.17 -28.34 -13.61
N LEU A 212 27.15 -27.56 -14.69
CA LEU A 212 26.75 -26.16 -14.63
C LEU A 212 25.34 -26.00 -15.20
N GLU A 213 24.34 -26.50 -14.47
CA GLU A 213 22.99 -25.87 -14.53
C GLU A 213 23.04 -24.48 -13.84
N LEU A 214 24.12 -23.72 -14.07
CA LEU A 214 24.29 -22.40 -13.52
C LEU A 214 23.54 -21.39 -14.41
N PRO A 215 22.89 -20.39 -13.80
CA PRO A 215 22.37 -19.26 -14.55
C PRO A 215 23.50 -18.49 -15.24
N ASP A 216 23.17 -17.74 -16.31
CA ASP A 216 24.12 -16.93 -17.10
C ASP A 216 24.95 -15.94 -16.25
N ARG A 217 24.43 -15.53 -15.09
CA ARG A 217 25.13 -14.73 -14.09
C ARG A 217 24.83 -15.26 -12.69
N ILE A 218 25.78 -15.11 -11.78
CA ILE A 218 25.75 -15.65 -10.43
C ILE A 218 25.57 -14.51 -9.44
N GLY A 219 24.52 -14.57 -8.62
CA GLY A 219 24.27 -13.60 -7.54
C GLY A 219 23.27 -14.16 -6.54
N LEU A 220 23.35 -13.74 -5.28
CA LEU A 220 22.53 -14.28 -4.19
C LEU A 220 21.04 -14.00 -4.37
N TYR A 221 20.71 -12.83 -4.92
CA TYR A 221 19.37 -12.35 -5.27
C TYR A 221 19.22 -12.07 -6.77
N TYR A 222 20.06 -12.68 -7.62
CA TYR A 222 19.98 -12.49 -9.07
C TYR A 222 18.59 -12.89 -9.61
N LYS A 223 17.96 -11.99 -10.36
CA LYS A 223 16.58 -12.11 -10.87
C LYS A 223 15.50 -12.29 -9.79
N LYS A 224 15.79 -12.05 -8.51
CA LYS A 224 14.79 -12.13 -7.44
C LYS A 224 13.93 -10.88 -7.31
N ASN A 225 14.45 -9.72 -7.72
CA ASN A 225 13.72 -8.46 -7.65
C ASN A 225 12.50 -8.46 -8.60
N GLY A 226 11.31 -8.29 -8.04
CA GLY A 226 10.04 -8.36 -8.78
C GLY A 226 9.64 -9.78 -9.18
N SER A 227 10.25 -10.80 -8.57
CA SER A 227 9.93 -12.22 -8.84
C SER A 227 8.98 -12.80 -7.78
N SER A 228 8.36 -13.93 -8.13
CA SER A 228 7.44 -14.67 -7.26
C SER A 228 8.21 -15.61 -6.32
N THR A 229 7.80 -15.71 -5.06
CA THR A 229 8.36 -16.66 -4.07
C THR A 229 7.76 -18.06 -4.16
N GLY A 230 6.86 -18.28 -5.14
CA GLY A 230 6.15 -19.53 -5.37
C GLY A 230 4.63 -19.38 -5.24
N ILE A 231 3.92 -20.39 -5.73
CA ILE A 231 2.45 -20.45 -5.67
C ILE A 231 2.06 -21.11 -4.35
N PHE A 232 1.33 -20.38 -3.51
CA PHE A 232 0.78 -20.87 -2.26
C PHE A 232 -0.72 -21.13 -2.42
N GLU A 233 -1.18 -22.26 -1.90
CA GLU A 233 -2.58 -22.50 -1.59
C GLU A 233 -2.72 -22.54 -0.07
N VAL A 234 -3.56 -21.68 0.49
CA VAL A 234 -3.77 -21.56 1.95
C VAL A 234 -5.25 -21.66 2.30
N GLU A 235 -5.56 -22.06 3.52
CA GLU A 235 -6.92 -22.03 4.05
C GLU A 235 -7.38 -20.59 4.35
N ASP A 236 -8.64 -20.31 4.01
CA ASP A 236 -9.23 -18.96 4.10
C ASP A 236 -9.82 -18.63 5.48
N GLY A 237 -9.83 -19.60 6.41
CA GLY A 237 -10.37 -19.48 7.77
C GLY A 237 -11.91 -19.55 7.88
N HIS A 238 -12.65 -19.74 6.78
CA HIS A 238 -14.11 -19.68 6.82
C HIS A 238 -14.75 -20.91 7.48
N LYS A 239 -14.08 -22.07 7.45
CA LYS A 239 -14.64 -23.35 7.92
C LYS A 239 -14.62 -23.49 9.45
N ASP A 240 -13.76 -22.76 10.14
CA ASP A 240 -13.46 -22.94 11.56
C ASP A 240 -13.31 -21.63 12.34
N ASN A 241 -13.87 -20.54 11.80
CA ASN A 241 -13.82 -19.21 12.42
C ASN A 241 -12.36 -18.71 12.65
N GLY A 242 -11.51 -18.92 11.65
CA GLY A 242 -10.16 -18.39 11.58
C GLY A 242 -9.08 -19.27 12.20
N GLU A 243 -9.39 -20.44 12.77
CA GLU A 243 -8.37 -21.29 13.40
C GLU A 243 -7.34 -21.83 12.40
N SER A 244 -7.76 -22.14 11.17
CA SER A 244 -6.86 -22.58 10.11
C SER A 244 -6.40 -21.46 9.17
N LEU A 245 -6.74 -20.21 9.48
CA LEU A 245 -6.44 -19.05 8.64
C LEU A 245 -4.96 -19.01 8.22
N GLY A 246 -4.71 -18.96 6.92
CA GLY A 246 -3.36 -18.86 6.36
C GLY A 246 -2.55 -20.15 6.40
N ARG A 247 -3.11 -21.26 6.91
CA ARG A 247 -2.44 -22.56 6.92
C ARG A 247 -2.22 -23.05 5.50
N ILE A 248 -0.99 -23.42 5.17
CA ILE A 248 -0.58 -23.88 3.84
C ILE A 248 -1.17 -25.26 3.57
N ILE A 249 -1.84 -25.39 2.43
CA ILE A 249 -2.31 -26.65 1.85
C ILE A 249 -1.26 -27.17 0.88
N THR A 250 -0.84 -26.32 -0.08
CA THR A 250 0.22 -26.64 -1.03
C THR A 250 1.14 -25.45 -1.28
N TRP A 251 2.40 -25.76 -1.57
CA TRP A 251 3.37 -24.81 -2.13
C TRP A 251 3.92 -25.39 -3.43
N ASN A 252 3.84 -24.62 -4.52
CA ASN A 252 4.16 -25.06 -5.88
C ASN A 252 3.50 -26.40 -6.26
N ASN A 253 2.21 -26.53 -5.93
CA ASN A 253 1.40 -27.74 -6.14
C ASN A 253 1.91 -29.00 -5.41
N ARG A 254 2.67 -28.82 -4.32
CA ARG A 254 3.17 -29.92 -3.48
C ARG A 254 2.74 -29.74 -2.03
N THR A 255 2.41 -30.84 -1.38
CA THR A 255 2.10 -30.92 0.06
C THR A 255 3.33 -31.27 0.91
N SER A 256 4.43 -31.66 0.28
CA SER A 256 5.71 -31.93 0.95
C SER A 256 6.87 -31.53 0.05
N LEU A 257 7.99 -31.21 0.70
CA LEU A 257 9.24 -30.85 0.02
C LEU A 257 9.81 -32.06 -0.72
N PRO A 258 10.58 -31.83 -1.79
CA PRO A 258 11.21 -32.91 -2.55
C PRO A 258 12.11 -33.82 -1.70
N GLU A 259 12.14 -35.11 -2.02
CA GLU A 259 12.97 -36.10 -1.32
C GLU A 259 14.47 -35.80 -1.38
N TYR A 260 14.93 -35.20 -2.48
CA TYR A 260 16.33 -34.83 -2.62
C TYR A 260 16.72 -33.62 -1.76
N TRP A 261 15.76 -32.84 -1.22
CA TRP A 261 16.07 -31.70 -0.35
C TRP A 261 16.43 -32.13 1.06
N TRP A 262 15.69 -33.07 1.66
CA TRP A 262 15.89 -33.51 3.05
C TRP A 262 15.61 -35.00 3.22
N GLU A 263 16.36 -35.68 4.10
CA GLU A 263 16.36 -37.15 4.17
C GLU A 263 15.09 -37.76 4.76
N SER A 264 14.46 -37.09 5.74
CA SER A 264 13.32 -37.67 6.46
C SER A 264 11.98 -37.09 5.98
N PRO A 265 10.88 -37.86 6.03
CA PRO A 265 9.54 -37.33 5.79
C PRO A 265 9.17 -36.18 6.75
N GLN A 266 9.67 -36.22 7.99
CA GLN A 266 9.41 -35.21 9.01
C GLN A 266 10.00 -33.84 8.65
N THR A 267 11.23 -33.80 8.11
CA THR A 267 11.91 -32.55 7.72
C THR A 267 11.45 -32.02 6.36
N ARG A 268 10.66 -32.81 5.62
CA ARG A 268 10.04 -32.42 4.35
C ARG A 268 8.62 -31.87 4.49
N ARG A 269 8.09 -31.77 5.71
CA ARG A 269 6.74 -31.23 5.91
C ARG A 269 6.69 -29.73 5.64
N ILE A 270 5.58 -29.31 5.03
CA ILE A 270 5.22 -27.91 4.82
C ILE A 270 4.05 -27.66 5.78
N ASP A 271 4.36 -27.18 6.99
CA ASP A 271 3.37 -26.99 8.05
C ASP A 271 3.24 -25.50 8.38
N GLY A 272 2.08 -25.10 8.90
CA GLY A 272 1.84 -23.74 9.37
C GLY A 272 1.51 -22.73 8.26
N THR A 273 1.88 -21.47 8.47
CA THR A 273 1.62 -20.37 7.52
C THR A 273 2.90 -19.98 6.77
N ASP A 274 2.80 -19.03 5.84
CA ASP A 274 3.95 -18.43 5.15
C ASP A 274 4.72 -17.42 6.03
N GLY A 275 4.30 -17.25 7.30
CA GLY A 275 4.92 -16.36 8.27
C GLY A 275 4.46 -14.90 8.17
N THR A 276 3.51 -14.60 7.28
CA THR A 276 3.01 -13.23 7.08
C THR A 276 1.65 -12.98 7.70
N LEU A 277 0.94 -14.06 8.01
CA LEU A 277 -0.36 -14.09 8.64
C LEU A 277 -0.35 -15.17 9.72
N MET A 278 -0.93 -14.86 10.88
CA MET A 278 -1.14 -15.83 11.96
C MET A 278 -2.63 -15.92 12.28
N PRO A 279 -3.11 -17.08 12.76
CA PRO A 279 -4.48 -17.21 13.24
C PRO A 279 -4.72 -16.30 14.46
N PRO A 280 -5.95 -15.83 14.67
CA PRO A 280 -6.30 -15.01 15.83
C PRO A 280 -6.24 -15.82 17.13
N TYR A 281 -6.09 -15.13 18.26
CA TYR A 281 -6.01 -15.70 19.62
C TYR A 281 -4.78 -16.59 19.88
N VAL A 282 -3.61 -16.15 19.43
CA VAL A 282 -2.32 -16.77 19.73
C VAL A 282 -2.06 -16.77 21.25
N SER A 283 -1.77 -17.95 21.80
CA SER A 283 -1.40 -18.16 23.19
C SER A 283 0.11 -18.19 23.41
N LYS A 284 0.54 -17.91 24.64
CA LYS A 284 1.95 -18.02 25.07
C LYS A 284 2.47 -19.46 25.09
N THR A 285 1.57 -20.44 25.09
CA THR A 285 1.91 -21.87 25.06
C THR A 285 2.03 -22.43 23.65
N ASP A 286 1.69 -21.63 22.64
CA ASP A 286 1.65 -22.10 21.26
C ASP A 286 3.07 -22.23 20.71
N VAL A 287 3.23 -23.26 19.87
CA VAL A 287 4.39 -23.43 19.01
C VAL A 287 3.90 -23.20 17.59
N ILE A 288 4.40 -22.14 16.94
CA ILE A 288 3.87 -21.67 15.66
C ILE A 288 4.78 -22.16 14.55
N PRO A 289 4.36 -23.17 13.75
CA PRO A 289 5.11 -23.57 12.57
C PRO A 289 4.98 -22.50 11.48
N VAL A 290 6.10 -22.20 10.82
CA VAL A 290 6.19 -21.26 9.70
C VAL A 290 7.04 -21.88 8.60
N PHE A 291 6.49 -21.95 7.39
CA PHE A 291 7.24 -22.39 6.23
C PHE A 291 8.04 -21.22 5.62
N VAL A 292 9.37 -21.31 5.68
CA VAL A 292 10.27 -20.29 5.15
C VAL A 292 10.88 -20.81 3.85
N ALA A 293 10.31 -20.39 2.71
CA ALA A 293 10.71 -20.86 1.39
C ALA A 293 12.22 -20.61 1.11
N GLU A 294 12.79 -19.51 1.60
CA GLU A 294 14.20 -19.15 1.44
C GLU A 294 15.16 -20.09 2.20
N MET A 295 14.70 -20.64 3.34
CA MET A 295 15.44 -21.65 4.12
C MET A 295 15.07 -23.08 3.70
N CYS A 296 14.11 -23.21 2.78
CA CYS A 296 13.65 -24.48 2.23
C CYS A 296 13.12 -25.46 3.29
N ARG A 297 12.55 -24.96 4.39
CA ARG A 297 12.03 -25.78 5.48
C ARG A 297 10.96 -25.06 6.30
N THR A 298 10.23 -25.85 7.07
CA THR A 298 9.41 -25.35 8.17
C THR A 298 10.27 -25.12 9.42
N ILE A 299 10.03 -24.02 10.13
CA ILE A 299 10.63 -23.67 11.42
C ILE A 299 9.53 -23.46 12.46
N ASP A 300 9.84 -23.75 13.72
CA ASP A 300 8.92 -23.52 14.83
C ASP A 300 9.31 -22.24 15.57
N LEU A 301 8.32 -21.38 15.83
CA LEU A 301 8.47 -20.19 16.66
C LEU A 301 7.89 -20.44 18.05
N VAL A 302 8.59 -19.95 19.08
CA VAL A 302 8.17 -20.09 20.49
C VAL A 302 8.09 -18.73 21.18
N PHE A 303 7.15 -18.60 22.11
CA PHE A 303 7.00 -17.40 22.91
C PHE A 303 8.23 -17.14 23.79
N GLN A 304 8.73 -15.91 23.77
CA GLN A 304 9.83 -15.46 24.62
C GLN A 304 9.32 -14.56 25.76
N LYS A 305 8.61 -13.48 25.43
CA LYS A 305 8.18 -12.46 26.40
C LYS A 305 7.07 -11.56 25.84
N GLU A 306 6.41 -10.83 26.73
CA GLU A 306 5.55 -9.71 26.35
C GLU A 306 6.39 -8.46 26.09
N VAL A 307 6.00 -7.66 25.11
CA VAL A 307 6.59 -6.35 24.81
C VAL A 307 5.47 -5.34 24.58
N GLU A 308 5.77 -4.06 24.76
CA GLU A 308 4.84 -2.97 24.49
C GLU A 308 5.39 -2.11 23.35
N TYR A 309 4.55 -1.84 22.36
CA TYR A 309 4.88 -0.98 21.23
C TYR A 309 3.74 0.02 21.03
N ASP A 310 4.06 1.30 21.21
CA ASP A 310 3.12 2.42 21.01
C ASP A 310 1.76 2.22 21.73
N GLY A 311 1.78 1.70 22.96
CA GLY A 311 0.58 1.45 23.77
C GLY A 311 -0.21 0.18 23.40
N VAL A 312 0.33 -0.69 22.54
CA VAL A 312 -0.20 -2.01 22.21
C VAL A 312 0.67 -3.09 22.86
N THR A 313 0.04 -4.02 23.57
CA THR A 313 0.72 -5.20 24.16
C THR A 313 0.88 -6.30 23.11
N LEU A 314 2.10 -6.77 22.92
CA LEU A 314 2.48 -7.76 21.91
C LEU A 314 3.14 -8.98 22.54
N TYR A 315 3.06 -10.11 21.84
CA TYR A 315 3.81 -11.32 22.18
C TYR A 315 5.00 -11.46 21.24
N ARG A 316 6.21 -11.51 21.83
CA ARG A 316 7.45 -11.78 21.10
C ARG A 316 7.64 -13.27 20.93
N PHE A 317 7.66 -13.71 19.69
CA PHE A 317 8.04 -15.05 19.27
C PHE A 317 9.46 -15.03 18.69
N ILE A 318 10.22 -16.09 18.95
CA ILE A 318 11.59 -16.28 18.47
C ILE A 318 11.74 -17.66 17.84
N MET A 319 12.74 -17.81 16.98
CA MET A 319 13.23 -19.12 16.56
C MET A 319 14.17 -19.67 17.65
N PRO A 320 13.82 -20.78 18.34
CA PRO A 320 14.61 -21.29 19.44
C PRO A 320 15.93 -21.93 18.97
N LYS A 321 16.91 -22.02 19.88
CA LYS A 321 18.19 -22.71 19.62
C LYS A 321 18.00 -24.12 19.06
N ASP A 322 17.01 -24.85 19.56
CA ASP A 322 16.69 -26.22 19.17
C ASP A 322 16.39 -26.35 17.66
N ALA A 323 15.83 -25.31 17.03
CA ALA A 323 15.54 -25.32 15.59
C ALA A 323 16.81 -25.38 14.71
N TRP A 324 17.96 -25.00 15.27
CA TRP A 324 19.28 -25.04 14.66
C TRP A 324 20.11 -26.27 15.05
N ASP A 325 19.55 -27.17 15.87
CA ASP A 325 20.21 -28.39 16.32
C ASP A 325 19.63 -29.60 15.58
N TRP A 326 20.37 -30.08 14.57
CA TRP A 326 19.98 -31.26 13.79
C TRP A 326 20.13 -32.56 14.59
N THR A 327 20.81 -32.58 15.74
CA THR A 327 20.98 -33.80 16.54
C THR A 327 19.68 -34.25 17.21
N LEU A 328 18.71 -33.34 17.32
CA LEU A 328 17.37 -33.62 17.83
C LEU A 328 16.58 -34.52 16.86
N PRO A 329 15.75 -35.46 17.35
CA PRO A 329 14.99 -36.37 16.50
C PRO A 329 14.10 -35.67 15.45
N SER A 330 13.54 -34.51 15.78
CA SER A 330 12.71 -33.70 14.88
C SER A 330 13.49 -33.09 13.71
N ASN A 331 14.77 -32.77 13.90
CA ASN A 331 15.60 -32.07 12.93
C ASN A 331 16.63 -32.98 12.23
N LYS A 332 16.73 -34.25 12.61
CA LYS A 332 17.75 -35.19 12.12
C LYS A 332 17.84 -35.28 10.59
N GLY A 333 16.71 -35.13 9.89
CA GLY A 333 16.65 -35.17 8.43
C GLY A 333 17.20 -33.93 7.70
N PHE A 334 17.51 -32.84 8.42
CA PHE A 334 18.20 -31.67 7.86
C PHE A 334 19.72 -31.89 7.73
N CYS A 335 20.26 -32.94 8.37
CA CYS A 335 21.59 -33.42 8.03
C CYS A 335 21.50 -34.45 6.90
N HIS A 336 22.33 -34.26 5.88
CA HIS A 336 22.59 -35.30 4.89
C HIS A 336 23.78 -36.16 5.30
N SER A 337 23.48 -37.41 5.65
CA SER A 337 24.49 -38.41 5.96
C SER A 337 25.18 -38.85 4.67
N LYS A 338 26.50 -39.13 4.72
CA LYS A 338 27.29 -39.69 3.60
C LYS A 338 27.67 -38.72 2.48
N THR A 339 27.72 -37.41 2.74
CA THR A 339 28.30 -36.45 1.77
C THR A 339 29.82 -36.62 1.62
N GLY A 340 30.51 -37.16 2.64
CA GLY A 340 31.97 -37.20 2.71
C GLY A 340 32.62 -35.82 2.89
N LYS A 341 31.82 -34.75 2.99
CA LYS A 341 32.29 -33.37 3.14
C LYS A 341 32.55 -33.08 4.62
N ARG A 342 33.80 -32.80 4.96
CA ARG A 342 34.21 -32.33 6.30
C ARG A 342 34.82 -30.95 6.17
N ILE A 343 34.19 -29.99 6.85
CA ILE A 343 34.65 -28.59 6.86
C ILE A 343 35.51 -28.31 8.08
N PHE A 344 35.14 -28.85 9.24
CA PHE A 344 35.87 -28.65 10.50
C PHE A 344 36.53 -29.96 10.97
N SER A 345 37.69 -29.85 11.63
CA SER A 345 38.40 -31.01 12.19
C SER A 345 37.62 -31.67 13.33
N GLU A 346 36.90 -30.88 14.10
CA GLU A 346 36.08 -31.24 15.26
C GLU A 346 34.72 -31.83 14.85
N GLN A 347 34.43 -31.89 13.54
CA GLN A 347 33.20 -32.44 12.99
C GLN A 347 33.21 -33.98 13.15
N ASN A 348 32.40 -34.48 14.10
CA ASN A 348 32.36 -35.90 14.48
C ASN A 348 31.56 -36.81 13.53
N ASN A 349 30.91 -36.23 12.51
CA ASN A 349 30.04 -36.92 11.54
C ASN A 349 30.09 -36.21 10.19
N ASP A 350 29.34 -36.68 9.19
CA ASP A 350 29.30 -36.06 7.85
C ASP A 350 28.35 -34.84 7.78
N CYS A 351 27.75 -34.41 8.90
CA CYS A 351 26.88 -33.24 8.99
C CYS A 351 27.69 -31.98 9.32
N LEU A 352 27.18 -30.81 8.89
CA LEU A 352 27.69 -29.53 9.39
C LEU A 352 27.48 -29.41 10.91
N PRO A 353 28.33 -28.66 11.62
CA PRO A 353 28.09 -28.30 13.01
C PRO A 353 26.70 -27.70 13.26
N VAL A 354 26.15 -27.89 14.46
CA VAL A 354 24.89 -27.25 14.88
C VAL A 354 25.00 -25.72 14.75
N GLY A 355 23.86 -25.05 14.51
CA GLY A 355 23.85 -23.62 14.18
C GLY A 355 24.03 -23.31 12.70
N LEU A 356 24.47 -24.27 11.88
CA LEU A 356 24.63 -24.13 10.43
C LEU A 356 23.60 -24.99 9.68
N LEU A 357 23.04 -24.44 8.60
CA LEU A 357 22.11 -25.14 7.71
C LEU A 357 22.59 -25.09 6.25
N ASP A 358 22.80 -26.25 5.63
CA ASP A 358 23.11 -26.37 4.20
C ASP A 358 21.82 -26.26 3.38
N VAL A 359 21.67 -25.18 2.61
CA VAL A 359 20.50 -24.95 1.75
C VAL A 359 20.81 -25.18 0.27
N SER A 360 21.99 -25.71 -0.05
CA SER A 360 22.46 -25.90 -1.44
C SER A 360 21.43 -26.60 -2.32
N ARG A 361 20.86 -27.72 -1.88
CA ARG A 361 19.99 -28.60 -2.67
C ARG A 361 18.67 -27.99 -3.13
N CYS A 362 18.20 -26.93 -2.49
CA CYS A 362 16.99 -26.24 -2.90
C CYS A 362 17.26 -25.02 -3.79
N GLN A 363 18.53 -24.70 -4.03
CA GLN A 363 18.95 -23.63 -4.93
C GLN A 363 19.31 -24.21 -6.31
N ILE A 364 19.04 -23.44 -7.36
CA ILE A 364 19.35 -23.84 -8.74
C ILE A 364 20.87 -24.01 -8.88
N GLY A 365 21.28 -25.12 -9.50
CA GLY A 365 22.68 -25.47 -9.65
C GLY A 365 23.36 -25.93 -8.35
N GLU A 366 22.63 -26.15 -7.25
CA GLU A 366 23.11 -26.63 -5.94
C GLU A 366 24.36 -25.92 -5.33
N PRO A 367 24.49 -24.58 -5.38
CA PRO A 367 25.67 -23.87 -4.88
C PRO A 367 25.95 -24.15 -3.40
N PRO A 368 27.22 -24.13 -2.94
CA PRO A 368 27.62 -24.51 -1.57
C PRO A 368 27.26 -23.47 -0.49
N ILE A 369 25.98 -23.08 -0.43
CA ILE A 369 25.42 -22.04 0.44
C ILE A 369 25.03 -22.61 1.80
N ILE A 370 25.52 -21.96 2.85
CA ILE A 370 25.19 -22.23 4.25
C ILE A 370 24.48 -21.02 4.83
N VAL A 371 23.38 -21.26 5.54
CA VAL A 371 22.64 -20.25 6.30
C VAL A 371 22.85 -20.48 7.80
N SER A 372 23.07 -19.40 8.54
CA SER A 372 23.07 -19.37 10.01
C SER A 372 22.42 -18.07 10.50
N GLN A 373 22.31 -17.90 11.82
CA GLN A 373 22.09 -16.55 12.37
C GLN A 373 23.39 -15.73 12.37
N PRO A 374 23.31 -14.38 12.39
CA PRO A 374 24.46 -13.49 12.45
C PRO A 374 25.51 -13.92 13.47
N ASN A 375 26.78 -13.72 13.12
CA ASN A 375 27.95 -14.09 13.94
C ASN A 375 27.97 -15.56 14.40
N PHE A 376 27.31 -16.44 13.64
CA PHE A 376 27.15 -17.86 13.96
C PHE A 376 26.54 -18.09 15.35
N LEU A 377 25.50 -17.31 15.68
CA LEU A 377 24.72 -17.53 16.89
C LEU A 377 24.23 -19.00 16.93
N TYR A 378 24.31 -19.60 18.12
CA TYR A 378 24.03 -21.02 18.41
C TYR A 378 25.02 -22.06 17.89
N SER A 379 26.03 -21.68 17.10
CA SER A 379 27.12 -22.59 16.73
C SER A 379 28.14 -22.81 17.86
N PRO A 380 28.91 -23.92 17.83
CA PRO A 380 30.01 -24.14 18.76
C PRO A 380 31.15 -23.11 18.61
N ASN A 381 31.94 -22.91 19.67
CA ASN A 381 33.05 -21.96 19.68
C ASN A 381 34.05 -22.15 18.52
N TYR A 382 34.35 -23.40 18.12
CA TYR A 382 35.29 -23.67 17.03
C TYR A 382 34.76 -23.19 15.67
N VAL A 383 33.44 -23.06 15.48
CA VAL A 383 32.85 -22.46 14.27
C VAL A 383 32.95 -20.95 14.36
N GLN A 384 32.58 -20.37 15.50
CA GLN A 384 32.63 -18.91 15.73
C GLN A 384 34.06 -18.35 15.65
N GLN A 385 35.06 -19.15 16.00
CA GLN A 385 36.49 -18.79 15.94
C GLN A 385 37.16 -19.19 14.63
N SER A 386 36.42 -19.79 13.68
CA SER A 386 36.98 -20.22 12.38
C SER A 386 37.13 -19.09 11.36
N ILE A 387 36.73 -17.87 11.72
CA ILE A 387 36.82 -16.66 10.90
C ILE A 387 37.21 -15.50 11.81
N GLU A 388 38.13 -14.66 11.34
CA GLU A 388 38.48 -13.40 12.00
C GLU A 388 37.66 -12.24 11.41
N GLY A 389 37.34 -11.23 12.23
CA GLY A 389 36.66 -10.01 11.76
C GLY A 389 35.13 -10.02 11.88
N ILE A 390 34.55 -11.11 12.38
CA ILE A 390 33.16 -11.16 12.88
C ILE A 390 33.11 -10.82 14.37
N GLN A 391 31.94 -10.51 14.90
CA GLN A 391 31.79 -10.23 16.32
C GLN A 391 31.78 -11.51 17.15
N TYR A 392 32.64 -11.57 18.16
CA TYR A 392 32.72 -12.69 19.09
C TYR A 392 32.84 -12.19 20.55
N PRO A 393 32.06 -12.74 21.50
CA PRO A 393 30.98 -13.72 21.30
C PRO A 393 29.73 -13.08 20.63
N PRO A 394 28.85 -13.89 19.99
CA PRO A 394 27.60 -13.40 19.44
C PRO A 394 26.65 -12.90 20.55
N ILE A 395 25.79 -11.93 20.22
CA ILE A 395 24.84 -11.33 21.17
C ILE A 395 23.44 -11.79 20.81
N GLN A 396 22.80 -12.57 21.67
CA GLN A 396 21.52 -13.20 21.34
C GLN A 396 20.44 -12.18 20.97
N GLU A 397 20.20 -11.14 21.77
CA GLU A 397 19.13 -10.15 21.52
C GLU A 397 19.32 -9.41 20.19
N ARG A 398 20.56 -9.24 19.74
CA ARG A 398 20.89 -8.56 18.49
C ARG A 398 20.88 -9.51 17.29
N ASP A 399 21.32 -10.75 17.47
CA ASP A 399 21.57 -11.67 16.38
C ASP A 399 20.37 -12.62 16.15
N GLN A 400 19.43 -12.72 17.08
CA GLN A 400 18.24 -13.57 16.96
C GLN A 400 17.16 -12.95 16.05
N ILE A 401 16.28 -13.81 15.52
CA ILE A 401 15.04 -13.42 14.85
C ILE A 401 13.98 -13.08 15.90
N GLU A 402 13.25 -12.00 15.70
CA GLU A 402 12.17 -11.55 16.59
C GLU A 402 10.91 -11.26 15.80
N ILE A 403 9.76 -11.77 16.26
CA ILE A 403 8.46 -11.51 15.65
C ILE A 403 7.51 -11.08 16.77
N ASP A 404 7.04 -9.85 16.71
CA ASP A 404 6.12 -9.30 17.69
C ASP A 404 4.73 -9.14 17.06
N LEU A 405 3.76 -9.88 17.60
CA LEU A 405 2.39 -9.90 17.10
C LEU A 405 1.38 -9.51 18.18
N GLU A 406 0.26 -8.91 17.77
CA GLU A 406 -0.89 -8.71 18.65
C GLU A 406 -1.67 -10.04 18.74
N PRO A 407 -1.85 -10.60 19.95
CA PRO A 407 -2.28 -11.98 20.10
C PRO A 407 -3.73 -12.24 19.71
N ARG A 408 -4.63 -11.26 19.83
CA ARG A 408 -6.07 -11.47 19.53
C ARG A 408 -6.34 -11.45 18.04
N LEU A 409 -5.65 -10.60 17.30
CA LEU A 409 -5.78 -10.50 15.86
C LEU A 409 -4.84 -11.45 15.10
N GLY A 410 -3.76 -11.94 15.72
CA GLY A 410 -2.71 -12.68 15.01
C GLY A 410 -1.92 -11.80 14.03
N THR A 411 -1.99 -10.48 14.18
CA THR A 411 -1.34 -9.52 13.26
C THR A 411 0.08 -9.23 13.73
N ILE A 412 1.05 -9.37 12.83
CA ILE A 412 2.44 -8.99 13.07
C ILE A 412 2.51 -7.45 13.05
N ILE A 413 2.95 -6.88 14.17
CA ILE A 413 3.11 -5.43 14.33
C ILE A 413 4.53 -5.01 13.99
N GLN A 414 5.51 -5.80 14.43
CA GLN A 414 6.90 -5.62 14.02
C GLN A 414 7.63 -6.95 13.98
N ALA A 415 8.65 -7.05 13.11
CA ALA A 415 9.52 -8.21 13.03
C ALA A 415 10.94 -7.79 12.65
N HIS A 416 11.91 -8.53 13.18
CA HIS A 416 13.32 -8.45 12.83
C HIS A 416 13.76 -9.82 12.32
N ARG A 417 13.94 -9.94 11.00
CA ARG A 417 14.42 -11.17 10.36
C ARG A 417 15.92 -11.03 10.07
N ARG A 418 16.72 -11.93 10.64
CA ARG A 418 18.18 -11.84 10.62
C ARG A 418 18.81 -13.15 10.19
N PHE A 419 19.62 -13.11 9.13
CA PHE A 419 20.28 -14.27 8.56
C PHE A 419 21.70 -13.93 8.11
N LEU A 420 22.58 -14.92 8.19
CA LEU A 420 23.92 -14.89 7.64
C LEU A 420 24.04 -15.94 6.54
N ILE A 421 24.34 -15.49 5.34
CA ILE A 421 24.66 -16.33 4.19
C ILE A 421 26.17 -16.46 4.11
N SER A 422 26.63 -17.70 4.09
CA SER A 422 28.03 -18.07 3.96
C SER A 422 28.24 -19.03 2.80
N ILE A 423 29.43 -19.01 2.21
CA ILE A 423 29.86 -19.96 1.19
C ILE A 423 30.81 -20.95 1.86
N SER A 424 30.55 -22.25 1.69
CA SER A 424 31.49 -23.27 2.14
C SER A 424 32.62 -23.46 1.14
N MET A 425 33.85 -23.38 1.65
CA MET A 425 35.08 -23.67 0.92
C MET A 425 35.55 -25.04 1.37
N TRP A 426 35.37 -26.06 0.54
CA TRP A 426 35.82 -27.41 0.83
C TRP A 426 37.12 -27.70 0.07
N LYS A 427 38.08 -28.36 0.72
CA LYS A 427 39.36 -28.71 0.08
C LYS A 427 39.29 -29.90 -0.90
N GLY A 428 38.15 -30.60 -0.94
CA GLY A 428 37.99 -31.81 -1.75
C GLY A 428 38.58 -33.08 -1.12
N GLN A 429 38.29 -34.23 -1.74
CA GLN A 429 38.81 -35.53 -1.32
C GLN A 429 39.64 -36.16 -2.45
N ASN A 430 40.79 -36.74 -2.11
CA ASN A 430 41.69 -37.41 -3.07
C ASN A 430 42.19 -36.51 -4.22
N LEU A 431 42.31 -35.20 -3.98
CA LEU A 431 42.91 -34.24 -4.90
C LEU A 431 44.41 -34.11 -4.57
N SER A 432 45.28 -34.36 -5.56
CA SER A 432 46.74 -34.41 -5.39
C SER A 432 47.47 -33.32 -6.19
N MET A 433 47.11 -32.06 -5.96
CA MET A 433 47.72 -30.89 -6.63
C MET A 433 48.44 -30.00 -5.61
N ASN A 434 49.68 -29.61 -5.90
CA ASN A 434 50.55 -28.83 -4.99
C ASN A 434 49.92 -27.53 -4.46
N GLU A 435 48.97 -26.92 -5.19
CA GLU A 435 48.28 -25.68 -4.81
C GLU A 435 46.99 -25.91 -3.99
N LEU A 436 46.35 -27.08 -4.14
CA LEU A 436 45.15 -27.46 -3.36
C LEU A 436 45.51 -28.12 -2.02
N VAL A 437 46.72 -28.65 -1.89
CA VAL A 437 47.19 -29.40 -0.70
C VAL A 437 47.18 -28.54 0.57
N ASN A 438 47.35 -27.23 0.44
CA ASN A 438 47.45 -26.32 1.59
C ASN A 438 46.14 -25.58 1.92
N LEU A 439 45.12 -25.61 1.06
CA LEU A 439 43.84 -24.98 1.35
C LEU A 439 43.13 -25.72 2.48
N HIS A 440 42.78 -25.00 3.55
CA HIS A 440 41.94 -25.54 4.62
C HIS A 440 40.46 -25.34 4.27
N SER A 441 39.65 -26.35 4.59
CA SER A 441 38.21 -26.19 4.48
C SER A 441 37.73 -25.12 5.47
N SER A 442 36.79 -24.28 5.05
CA SER A 442 36.23 -23.20 5.88
C SER A 442 34.80 -22.87 5.46
N VAL A 443 34.10 -22.14 6.32
CA VAL A 443 32.84 -21.46 5.97
C VAL A 443 33.17 -19.97 5.94
N VAL A 444 32.87 -19.28 4.86
CA VAL A 444 33.21 -17.85 4.70
C VAL A 444 31.91 -17.05 4.58
N PRO A 445 31.61 -16.13 5.51
CA PRO A 445 30.44 -15.29 5.43
C PRO A 445 30.57 -14.35 4.24
N VAL A 446 29.46 -14.09 3.55
CA VAL A 446 29.45 -13.18 2.38
C VAL A 446 28.37 -12.11 2.50
N LEU A 447 27.23 -12.43 3.12
CA LEU A 447 26.10 -11.51 3.26
C LEU A 447 25.37 -11.75 4.58
N GLU A 448 25.27 -10.72 5.41
CA GLU A 448 24.32 -10.68 6.54
C GLU A 448 23.14 -9.80 6.15
N ILE A 449 21.94 -10.25 6.48
CA ILE A 449 20.68 -9.58 6.18
C ILE A 449 19.99 -9.28 7.51
N ASP A 450 19.64 -8.02 7.73
CA ASP A 450 18.81 -7.54 8.84
C ASP A 450 17.60 -6.83 8.24
N GLU A 451 16.48 -7.54 8.18
CA GLU A 451 15.21 -7.04 7.65
C GLU A 451 14.33 -6.59 8.83
N TYR A 452 14.02 -5.30 8.86
CA TYR A 452 13.09 -4.68 9.80
C TYR A 452 11.74 -4.46 9.12
N ILE A 453 10.70 -5.00 9.74
CA ILE A 453 9.31 -4.90 9.28
C ILE A 453 8.53 -4.24 10.39
N HIS A 454 7.77 -3.18 10.08
CA HIS A 454 6.74 -2.68 10.99
C HIS A 454 5.47 -2.29 10.24
N VAL A 455 4.34 -2.42 10.91
CA VAL A 455 3.03 -2.01 10.40
C VAL A 455 2.98 -0.49 10.19
N ASP A 456 2.26 -0.02 9.17
CA ASP A 456 2.06 1.42 8.96
C ASP A 456 1.28 2.07 10.11
N ASP A 457 1.51 3.37 10.29
CA ASP A 457 0.91 4.18 11.35
C ASP A 457 -0.62 4.16 11.30
N ASP A 458 -1.21 4.12 10.09
CA ASP A 458 -2.66 4.17 9.91
C ASP A 458 -3.31 2.83 10.27
N SER A 459 -2.72 1.70 9.87
CA SER A 459 -3.16 0.37 10.32
C SER A 459 -2.94 0.18 11.83
N LEU A 460 -1.86 0.71 12.41
CA LEU A 460 -1.66 0.71 13.86
C LEU A 460 -2.73 1.55 14.58
N ALA A 461 -3.05 2.72 14.05
CA ALA A 461 -4.13 3.57 14.57
C ALA A 461 -5.50 2.89 14.45
N LEU A 462 -5.74 2.15 13.37
CA LEU A 462 -6.95 1.35 13.17
C LEU A 462 -7.09 0.28 14.25
N ILE A 463 -6.03 -0.48 14.54
CA ILE A 463 -6.01 -1.49 15.61
C ILE A 463 -6.30 -0.82 16.95
N LYS A 464 -5.65 0.31 17.26
CA LYS A 464 -5.87 1.04 18.51
C LYS A 464 -7.31 1.54 18.65
N THR A 465 -7.87 2.13 17.61
CA THR A 465 -9.20 2.76 17.66
C THR A 465 -10.32 1.73 17.64
N LYS A 466 -10.30 0.78 16.70
CA LYS A 466 -11.37 -0.22 16.52
C LYS A 466 -11.34 -1.35 17.54
N LEU A 467 -10.16 -1.77 17.99
CA LEU A 467 -10.05 -2.84 18.98
C LEU A 467 -9.95 -2.27 20.39
N LEU A 468 -8.87 -1.52 20.68
CA LEU A 468 -8.53 -1.15 22.07
C LEU A 468 -9.47 -0.09 22.66
N LEU A 469 -9.77 0.96 21.89
CA LEU A 469 -10.56 2.09 22.39
C LEU A 469 -12.05 1.73 22.46
N VAL A 470 -12.60 1.08 21.44
CA VAL A 470 -13.99 0.59 21.44
C VAL A 470 -14.20 -0.37 22.61
N GLU A 471 -13.31 -1.34 22.82
CA GLU A 471 -13.42 -2.28 23.94
C GLU A 471 -13.38 -1.56 25.30
N LYS A 472 -12.38 -0.69 25.53
CA LYS A 472 -12.28 0.08 26.78
C LYS A 472 -13.51 0.96 27.00
N SER A 473 -14.01 1.61 25.96
CA SER A 473 -15.20 2.47 26.03
C SER A 473 -16.47 1.67 26.32
N ALA A 474 -16.63 0.49 25.70
CA ALA A 474 -17.74 -0.41 25.95
C ALA A 474 -17.69 -0.95 27.40
N GLN A 475 -16.51 -1.34 27.89
CA GLN A 475 -16.33 -1.74 29.29
C GLN A 475 -16.69 -0.62 30.27
N ILE A 476 -16.16 0.60 30.05
CA ILE A 476 -16.46 1.77 30.89
C ILE A 476 -17.95 2.12 30.83
N GLY A 477 -18.56 2.07 29.65
CA GLY A 477 -19.98 2.32 29.43
C GLY A 477 -20.86 1.32 30.19
N SER A 478 -20.55 0.03 30.10
CA SER A 478 -21.28 -1.02 30.81
C SER A 478 -21.12 -0.90 32.33
N ILE A 479 -19.91 -0.63 32.84
CA ILE A 479 -19.67 -0.37 34.27
C ILE A 479 -20.47 0.86 34.74
N SER A 480 -20.44 1.95 33.97
CA SER A 480 -21.17 3.18 34.29
C SER A 480 -22.68 2.96 34.30
N GLY A 481 -23.22 2.17 33.36
CA GLY A 481 -24.63 1.78 33.30
C GLY A 481 -25.06 0.92 34.50
N VAL A 482 -24.22 -0.01 34.94
CA VAL A 482 -24.44 -0.81 36.16
C VAL A 482 -24.47 0.11 37.39
N ILE A 483 -23.52 1.03 37.53
CA ILE A 483 -23.47 1.97 38.67
C ILE A 483 -24.70 2.88 38.69
N LEU A 484 -25.06 3.48 37.54
CA LEU A 484 -26.20 4.39 37.44
C LEU A 484 -27.53 3.67 37.75
N SER A 485 -27.72 2.47 37.23
CA SER A 485 -28.93 1.68 37.49
C SER A 485 -29.05 1.26 38.96
N LEU A 486 -27.94 0.90 39.62
CA LEU A 486 -27.91 0.65 41.07
C LEU A 486 -28.25 1.90 41.89
N LEU A 487 -27.75 3.08 41.50
CA LEU A 487 -28.10 4.36 42.15
C LEU A 487 -29.60 4.66 42.01
N VAL A 488 -30.18 4.50 40.83
CA VAL A 488 -31.63 4.71 40.61
C VAL A 488 -32.47 3.69 41.40
N ILE A 489 -32.09 2.41 41.40
CA ILE A 489 -32.76 1.38 42.21
C ILE A 489 -32.70 1.75 43.70
N SER A 490 -31.53 2.17 44.20
CA SER A 490 -31.37 2.60 45.59
C SER A 490 -32.25 3.81 45.93
N GLY A 491 -32.37 4.78 45.01
CA GLY A 491 -33.24 5.96 45.16
C GLY A 491 -34.72 5.61 45.18
N VAL A 492 -35.16 4.68 44.33
CA VAL A 492 -36.54 4.14 44.32
C VAL A 492 -36.82 3.40 45.63
N LEU A 493 -35.91 2.57 46.11
CA LEU A 493 -36.05 1.85 47.39
C LEU A 493 -36.11 2.81 48.59
N ALA A 494 -35.24 3.83 48.62
CA ALA A 494 -35.24 4.89 49.62
C ALA A 494 -36.56 5.69 49.60
N PHE A 495 -37.09 6.00 48.42
CA PHE A 495 -38.39 6.68 48.25
C PHE A 495 -39.56 5.82 48.75
N VAL A 496 -39.55 4.52 48.47
CA VAL A 496 -40.54 3.56 48.99
C VAL A 496 -40.45 3.46 50.51
N PHE A 497 -39.24 3.40 51.07
CA PHE A 497 -39.00 3.36 52.52
C PHE A 497 -39.46 4.65 53.21
N TYR A 498 -39.09 5.82 52.66
CA TYR A 498 -39.56 7.14 53.10
C TYR A 498 -41.10 7.20 53.17
N ARG A 499 -41.79 6.65 52.17
CA ARG A 499 -43.26 6.59 52.17
C ARG A 499 -43.83 5.63 53.21
N LYS A 500 -43.21 4.47 53.44
CA LYS A 500 -43.61 3.55 54.52
C LYS A 500 -43.49 4.24 55.89
N CYS A 501 -42.39 4.94 56.15
CA CYS A 501 -42.20 5.75 57.36
C CYS A 501 -43.23 6.89 57.50
N ARG A 502 -43.59 7.56 56.39
CA ARG A 502 -44.62 8.61 56.40
C ARG A 502 -46.03 8.06 56.65
N ARG A 503 -46.37 6.87 56.14
CA ARG A 503 -47.64 6.16 56.46
C ARG A 503 -47.68 5.69 57.92
N GLY A 504 -46.54 5.31 58.51
CA GLY A 504 -46.40 4.94 59.91
C GLY A 504 -46.65 6.08 60.92
N LYS A 505 -46.63 7.35 60.49
CA LYS A 505 -46.95 8.51 61.34
C LYS A 505 -48.46 8.78 61.51
N SER A 506 -49.35 7.96 60.94
CA SER A 506 -50.81 8.10 61.10
C SER A 506 -51.42 7.28 62.25
N THR A 507 -50.61 6.54 63.01
CA THR A 507 -51.10 5.81 64.19
C THR A 507 -50.38 6.34 65.43
N LYS A 508 -51.03 7.24 66.17
CA LYS A 508 -50.65 7.53 67.56
C LYS A 508 -50.93 6.27 68.39
N GLN A 509 -49.89 5.60 68.87
CA GLN A 509 -49.96 4.94 70.18
C GLN A 509 -48.57 4.94 70.82
N THR A 510 -48.56 5.45 72.05
CA THR A 510 -47.49 5.66 73.03
C THR A 510 -46.61 4.43 73.26
N ILE A 511 -45.29 4.63 73.49
CA ILE A 511 -44.55 4.29 74.73
C ILE A 511 -43.01 4.54 74.57
N SER A 512 -42.51 5.40 75.48
CA SER A 512 -41.20 5.52 76.16
C SER A 512 -39.83 5.18 75.53
N ASN A 513 -38.99 6.22 75.51
CA ASN A 513 -37.57 6.37 75.97
C ASN A 513 -36.40 5.54 75.40
N GLY A 514 -35.44 6.29 74.81
CA GLY A 514 -34.02 5.92 74.62
C GLY A 514 -33.24 7.00 73.83
N PRO A 515 -32.17 7.63 74.37
CA PRO A 515 -31.52 8.79 73.76
C PRO A 515 -30.22 8.42 73.02
N LEU A 516 -30.26 8.36 71.69
CA LEU A 516 -29.09 8.61 70.80
C LEU A 516 -29.52 8.76 69.32
N TYR A 517 -30.68 8.22 68.94
CA TYR A 517 -31.20 8.16 67.57
C TYR A 517 -31.85 9.48 67.06
N PHE A 518 -31.98 10.50 67.92
CA PHE A 518 -32.85 11.65 67.69
C PHE A 518 -32.18 12.83 66.96
N TYR A 519 -30.85 12.94 67.00
CA TYR A 519 -30.12 14.04 66.35
C TYR A 519 -29.88 13.82 64.85
N PHE A 520 -29.65 12.58 64.42
CA PHE A 520 -29.44 12.23 63.01
C PHE A 520 -30.72 12.36 62.17
N ILE A 521 -31.88 12.02 62.76
CA ILE A 521 -33.19 12.12 62.10
C ILE A 521 -33.66 13.57 61.96
N LYS A 522 -33.34 14.46 62.91
CA LYS A 522 -33.68 15.89 62.82
C LYS A 522 -32.92 16.60 61.70
N PHE A 523 -31.67 16.24 61.45
CA PHE A 523 -30.85 16.82 60.36
C PHE A 523 -31.41 16.46 58.97
N ILE A 524 -31.83 15.20 58.78
CA ILE A 524 -32.43 14.72 57.52
C ILE A 524 -33.84 15.32 57.30
N LEU A 525 -34.64 15.49 58.35
CA LEU A 525 -35.97 16.10 58.26
C LEU A 525 -35.93 17.59 57.89
N TYR A 526 -34.87 18.31 58.28
CA TYR A 526 -34.72 19.73 57.96
C TYR A 526 -34.38 19.96 56.47
N ILE A 527 -33.55 19.08 55.89
CA ILE A 527 -33.22 19.10 54.46
C ILE A 527 -34.45 18.70 53.60
N CYS A 528 -35.28 17.76 54.07
CA CYS A 528 -36.51 17.35 53.37
C CYS A 528 -37.64 18.39 53.38
N LEU A 529 -37.66 19.32 54.33
CA LEU A 529 -38.70 20.36 54.42
C LEU A 529 -38.45 21.52 53.44
N ILE A 530 -37.19 21.76 53.06
CA ILE A 530 -36.80 22.83 52.12
C ILE A 530 -37.21 22.49 50.67
N PHE A 531 -37.29 21.21 50.31
CA PHE A 531 -37.70 20.75 48.97
C PHE A 531 -39.22 20.61 48.76
N MET A 532 -40.05 20.92 49.76
CA MET A 532 -41.50 20.59 49.78
C MET A 532 -42.45 21.73 49.37
N SER A 533 -41.99 22.73 48.60
CA SER A 533 -42.87 23.80 48.10
C SER A 533 -42.85 23.83 46.57
N PHE A 534 -43.78 23.13 45.89
CA PHE A 534 -44.44 23.48 44.59
C PHE A 534 -45.13 22.26 43.92
N CYS A 535 -46.46 22.39 43.71
CA CYS A 535 -47.35 21.85 42.64
C CYS A 535 -47.70 20.34 42.47
N SER A 536 -48.88 20.12 41.86
CA SER A 536 -49.65 18.86 41.72
C SER A 536 -49.09 17.88 40.66
N ILE A 537 -48.83 16.64 41.07
CA ILE A 537 -48.24 15.54 40.28
C ILE A 537 -48.91 15.26 38.92
N ARG A 538 -50.23 15.45 38.80
CA ARG A 538 -50.98 15.01 37.60
C ARG A 538 -50.78 15.94 36.41
N HIS A 539 -50.64 17.24 36.69
CA HIS A 539 -50.20 18.22 35.71
C HIS A 539 -48.72 18.01 35.35
N CYS A 540 -47.87 17.60 36.31
CA CYS A 540 -46.48 17.22 36.00
C CYS A 540 -46.40 16.06 35.00
N PHE A 541 -47.31 15.08 35.00
CA PHE A 541 -47.24 13.92 34.08
C PHE A 541 -47.58 14.28 32.63
N TYR A 542 -48.68 15.02 32.39
CA TYR A 542 -48.97 15.57 31.05
C TYR A 542 -47.88 16.53 30.61
N PHE A 543 -47.39 17.36 31.54
CA PHE A 543 -46.30 18.29 31.26
C PHE A 543 -45.03 17.54 30.86
N ILE A 544 -44.67 16.42 31.52
CA ILE A 544 -43.48 15.63 31.20
C ILE A 544 -43.60 14.94 29.83
N PHE A 545 -44.74 14.31 29.50
CA PHE A 545 -44.90 13.66 28.18
C PHE A 545 -45.04 14.65 27.03
N ILE A 546 -45.74 15.77 27.24
CA ILE A 546 -45.78 16.88 26.27
C ILE A 546 -44.37 17.46 26.14
N SER A 547 -43.63 17.64 27.24
CA SER A 547 -42.26 18.15 27.18
C SER A 547 -41.33 17.17 26.46
N ILE A 548 -41.35 15.87 26.77
CA ILE A 548 -40.51 14.86 26.12
C ILE A 548 -40.89 14.67 24.65
N GLY A 549 -42.19 14.65 24.33
CA GLY A 549 -42.69 14.57 22.95
C GLY A 549 -42.34 15.81 22.13
N SER A 550 -42.50 17.00 22.72
CA SER A 550 -42.10 18.27 22.10
C SER A 550 -40.59 18.35 21.92
N ILE A 551 -39.81 17.98 22.94
CA ILE A 551 -38.34 17.94 22.88
C ILE A 551 -37.89 16.94 21.81
N SER A 552 -38.51 15.77 21.71
CA SER A 552 -38.15 14.76 20.69
C SER A 552 -38.50 15.21 19.28
N LEU A 553 -39.66 15.85 19.06
CA LEU A 553 -40.01 16.44 17.77
C LEU A 553 -39.09 17.60 17.39
N ILE A 554 -38.79 18.49 18.34
CA ILE A 554 -37.88 19.61 18.15
C ILE A 554 -36.48 19.09 17.83
N LEU A 555 -35.96 18.11 18.56
CA LEU A 555 -34.67 17.49 18.30
C LEU A 555 -34.64 16.73 16.96
N GLY A 556 -35.75 16.07 16.58
CA GLY A 556 -35.91 15.42 15.28
C GLY A 556 -35.83 16.42 14.12
N ILE A 557 -36.62 17.50 14.17
CA ILE A 557 -36.59 18.59 13.17
C ILE A 557 -35.23 19.29 13.16
N PHE A 558 -34.67 19.54 14.35
CA PHE A 558 -33.35 20.12 14.52
C PHE A 558 -32.28 19.23 13.87
N SER A 559 -32.37 17.91 13.96
CA SER A 559 -31.45 16.99 13.28
C SER A 559 -31.42 17.22 11.76
N PHE A 560 -32.58 17.30 11.09
CA PHE A 560 -32.64 17.47 9.63
C PHE A 560 -32.13 18.83 9.13
N ILE A 561 -32.36 19.89 9.90
CA ILE A 561 -31.97 21.25 9.48
C ILE A 561 -30.56 21.58 9.94
N PHE A 562 -30.21 21.23 11.18
CA PHE A 562 -28.97 21.65 11.79
C PHE A 562 -27.81 20.71 11.45
N VAL A 563 -28.00 19.38 11.45
CA VAL A 563 -26.87 18.45 11.31
C VAL A 563 -26.21 18.54 9.92
N PRO A 564 -26.94 18.55 8.78
CA PRO A 564 -26.29 18.72 7.48
C PRO A 564 -25.52 20.05 7.36
N ASN A 565 -26.10 21.15 7.86
CA ASN A 565 -25.46 22.46 7.87
C ASN A 565 -24.26 22.54 8.83
N PHE A 566 -24.33 21.83 9.96
CA PHE A 566 -23.26 21.74 10.94
C PHE A 566 -22.08 20.92 10.42
N ILE A 567 -22.35 19.80 9.75
CA ILE A 567 -21.32 18.98 9.10
C ILE A 567 -20.66 19.76 7.95
N ASP A 568 -21.44 20.42 7.08
CA ASP A 568 -20.90 21.29 6.03
C ASP A 568 -20.02 22.41 6.61
N LYS A 569 -20.43 22.99 7.75
CA LYS A 569 -19.64 23.97 8.48
C LYS A 569 -18.34 23.38 9.06
N ILE A 570 -18.40 22.21 9.71
CA ILE A 570 -17.22 21.54 10.25
C ILE A 570 -16.24 21.18 9.15
N VAL A 571 -16.73 20.61 8.05
CA VAL A 571 -15.89 20.29 6.89
C VAL A 571 -15.20 21.56 6.40
N LYS A 572 -15.93 22.66 6.18
CA LYS A 572 -15.32 23.93 5.78
C LYS A 572 -14.31 24.52 6.78
N GLU A 573 -14.52 24.31 8.08
CA GLU A 573 -13.59 24.77 9.13
C GLU A 573 -12.35 23.86 9.26
N LYS A 574 -12.46 22.58 8.93
CA LYS A 574 -11.37 21.59 9.08
C LYS A 574 -10.64 21.26 7.79
N THR A 575 -11.22 21.54 6.63
CA THR A 575 -10.65 21.24 5.32
C THR A 575 -9.76 22.38 4.83
N TYR A 576 -8.56 22.53 5.39
CA TYR A 576 -7.58 23.51 4.92
C TYR A 576 -6.16 22.94 4.96
N LEU A 577 -5.26 23.45 4.14
CA LEU A 577 -3.83 23.08 4.17
C LEU A 577 -3.14 23.86 5.29
N GLY A 578 -2.88 23.22 6.42
CA GLY A 578 -2.21 23.89 7.53
C GLY A 578 -1.94 23.01 8.73
N LYS A 579 -1.58 23.65 9.83
CA LYS A 579 -1.23 22.99 11.09
C LYS A 579 -2.34 23.18 12.12
N GLU A 580 -2.53 22.17 12.94
CA GLU A 580 -3.36 22.20 14.15
C GLU A 580 -2.76 23.16 15.19
N THR A 581 -3.55 23.52 16.22
CA THR A 581 -3.14 24.50 17.25
C THR A 581 -1.90 24.07 18.06
N ASN A 582 -1.62 22.77 18.12
CA ASN A 582 -0.44 22.18 18.77
C ASN A 582 0.81 22.16 17.86
N GLY A 583 0.71 22.67 16.62
CA GLY A 583 1.80 22.74 15.66
C GLY A 583 2.00 21.49 14.79
N THR A 584 1.19 20.44 14.95
CA THR A 584 1.22 19.24 14.07
C THR A 584 0.47 19.52 12.77
N ASP A 585 0.87 18.88 11.67
CA ASP A 585 0.13 18.97 10.41
C ASP A 585 -1.29 18.43 10.61
N ASN A 586 -2.28 19.13 10.08
CA ASN A 586 -3.64 18.61 10.07
C ASN A 586 -3.74 17.48 9.03
N ILE A 587 -4.83 16.72 9.07
CA ILE A 587 -4.98 15.55 8.21
C ILE A 587 -4.97 15.88 6.70
N VAL A 588 -5.47 17.05 6.33
CA VAL A 588 -5.50 17.49 4.93
C VAL A 588 -4.09 17.84 4.45
N LEU A 589 -3.29 18.54 5.27
CA LEU A 589 -1.89 18.81 4.96
C LEU A 589 -1.03 17.56 4.98
N LYS A 590 -1.28 16.62 5.91
CA LYS A 590 -0.63 15.32 5.95
C LYS A 590 -0.90 14.56 4.65
N ASN A 591 -2.16 14.45 4.23
CA ASN A 591 -2.55 13.74 3.02
C ASN A 591 -2.16 14.49 1.73
N PHE A 592 -2.01 15.81 1.78
CA PHE A 592 -1.48 16.60 0.65
C PHE A 592 0.02 16.39 0.47
N ARG A 593 0.77 16.24 1.58
CA ARG A 593 2.20 15.91 1.54
C ARG A 593 2.44 14.45 1.18
N ASP A 594 1.74 13.56 1.87
CA ASP A 594 1.86 12.10 1.81
C ASP A 594 0.57 11.56 1.19
N LEU A 595 0.51 11.57 -0.14
CA LEU A 595 -0.71 11.30 -0.89
C LEU A 595 -1.27 9.88 -0.63
N PRO A 596 -2.54 9.75 -0.19
CA PRO A 596 -3.17 8.50 0.26
C PRO A 596 -3.72 7.65 -0.89
N TYR A 597 -2.92 7.35 -1.93
CA TYR A 597 -3.40 6.67 -3.13
C TYR A 597 -2.57 5.46 -3.53
N ASP A 598 -3.26 4.38 -3.87
CA ASP A 598 -2.69 3.24 -4.58
C ASP A 598 -2.60 3.56 -6.08
N VAL A 599 -1.42 4.00 -6.51
CA VAL A 599 -1.15 4.37 -7.90
C VAL A 599 -0.68 3.17 -8.71
N LYS A 600 -1.29 2.97 -9.87
CA LYS A 600 -0.90 1.99 -10.88
C LYS A 600 -0.59 2.70 -12.18
N LEU A 601 0.62 2.48 -12.68
CA LEU A 601 1.10 2.98 -13.95
C LEU A 601 1.27 1.83 -14.94
N GLN A 602 0.62 1.94 -16.10
CA GLN A 602 0.81 1.00 -17.21
C GLN A 602 1.16 1.77 -18.46
N ILE A 603 2.23 1.35 -19.14
CA ILE A 603 2.72 1.98 -20.36
C ILE A 603 2.67 0.98 -21.50
N TRP A 604 2.18 1.39 -22.65
CA TRP A 604 2.27 0.66 -23.90
C TRP A 604 3.11 1.45 -24.88
N THR A 605 3.84 0.75 -25.71
CA THR A 605 4.70 1.31 -26.75
C THR A 605 4.21 0.89 -28.12
N PHE A 606 4.42 1.72 -29.14
CA PHE A 606 4.11 1.40 -30.53
C PHE A 606 5.40 1.14 -31.31
N SER A 607 5.61 -0.10 -31.72
CA SER A 607 6.76 -0.50 -32.53
C SER A 607 6.42 -0.47 -34.02
N THR A 608 7.23 0.19 -34.84
CA THR A 608 7.01 0.29 -36.30
C THR A 608 7.57 -0.93 -37.02
N LEU A 609 6.73 -1.62 -37.82
CA LEU A 609 7.10 -2.85 -38.51
C LEU A 609 7.61 -2.66 -39.96
N ASN A 610 7.30 -1.54 -40.61
CA ASN A 610 7.54 -1.32 -42.04
C ASN A 610 8.38 -0.06 -42.35
N MET A 611 9.40 0.22 -41.54
CA MET A 611 10.22 1.44 -41.62
C MET A 611 10.78 1.75 -43.03
N ASP A 612 11.26 0.75 -43.77
CA ASP A 612 11.84 0.95 -45.10
C ASP A 612 10.80 1.42 -46.12
N GLU A 613 9.55 0.96 -45.99
CA GLU A 613 8.45 1.38 -46.85
C GLU A 613 7.96 2.79 -46.51
N VAL A 614 8.01 3.15 -45.22
CA VAL A 614 7.70 4.51 -44.76
C VAL A 614 8.69 5.51 -45.36
N LEU A 615 9.99 5.22 -45.26
CA LEU A 615 11.06 6.12 -45.73
C LEU A 615 11.16 6.18 -47.25
N ASN A 616 11.15 5.02 -47.93
CA ASN A 616 11.49 4.96 -49.35
C ASN A 616 10.29 5.01 -50.30
N LYS A 617 9.10 4.64 -49.82
CA LYS A 617 7.86 4.57 -50.63
C LYS A 617 6.79 5.55 -50.13
N GLY A 618 7.04 6.28 -49.05
CA GLY A 618 6.06 7.17 -48.43
C GLY A 618 4.80 6.44 -47.96
N LYS A 619 4.90 5.15 -47.58
CA LYS A 619 3.76 4.42 -47.01
C LYS A 619 3.49 4.87 -45.57
N ARG A 620 2.28 4.61 -45.07
CA ARG A 620 1.96 4.83 -43.65
C ARG A 620 2.61 3.75 -42.77
N PRO A 621 2.99 4.08 -41.53
CA PRO A 621 3.48 3.08 -40.57
C PRO A 621 2.43 2.01 -40.28
N ILE A 622 2.90 0.78 -40.14
CA ILE A 622 2.18 -0.35 -39.56
C ILE A 622 2.80 -0.57 -38.19
N LEU A 623 1.98 -0.53 -37.16
CA LEU A 623 2.39 -0.56 -35.77
C LEU A 623 2.08 -1.91 -35.14
N GLU A 624 2.86 -2.26 -34.13
CA GLU A 624 2.58 -3.30 -33.15
C GLU A 624 2.56 -2.64 -31.78
N GLU A 625 1.43 -2.71 -31.09
CA GLU A 625 1.29 -2.22 -29.73
C GLU A 625 1.82 -3.27 -28.75
N LYS A 626 2.80 -2.89 -27.92
CA LYS A 626 3.44 -3.76 -26.92
C LYS A 626 3.26 -3.19 -25.53
N GLY A 627 2.79 -4.02 -24.59
CA GLY A 627 2.53 -3.65 -23.20
C GLY A 627 1.39 -4.50 -22.60
N PRO A 628 0.92 -4.20 -21.37
CA PRO A 628 1.39 -3.12 -20.50
C PRO A 628 2.74 -3.40 -19.84
N TYR A 629 3.66 -2.47 -19.95
CA TYR A 629 4.87 -2.41 -19.14
C TYR A 629 4.53 -1.78 -17.79
N THR A 630 4.67 -2.57 -16.73
CA THR A 630 4.47 -2.12 -15.34
C THR A 630 5.79 -2.11 -14.56
N PHE A 631 6.70 -3.07 -14.82
CA PHE A 631 8.00 -3.19 -14.14
C PHE A 631 9.15 -3.78 -14.99
N SER A 632 8.85 -4.54 -16.05
CA SER A 632 9.85 -5.10 -16.97
C SER A 632 9.98 -4.21 -18.20
N LEU A 633 11.21 -3.77 -18.53
CA LEU A 633 11.48 -2.78 -19.57
C LEU A 633 12.57 -3.22 -20.57
N SER A 634 12.92 -4.50 -20.55
CA SER A 634 13.99 -5.07 -21.41
C SER A 634 13.58 -5.25 -22.88
N ASP A 635 12.28 -5.18 -23.19
CA ASP A 635 11.76 -5.37 -24.54
C ASP A 635 12.34 -4.33 -25.51
N ARG A 636 12.59 -4.74 -26.75
CA ARG A 636 13.07 -3.86 -27.82
C ARG A 636 11.93 -3.38 -28.72
N VAL A 637 11.94 -2.08 -29.00
CA VAL A 637 10.93 -1.37 -29.79
C VAL A 637 11.58 -0.50 -30.85
N ILE A 638 10.93 -0.42 -32.02
CA ILE A 638 11.38 0.43 -33.13
C ILE A 638 10.52 1.68 -33.15
N VAL A 639 11.11 2.82 -32.76
CA VAL A 639 10.42 4.11 -32.67
C VAL A 639 11.11 5.16 -33.55
N PRO A 640 10.38 6.20 -34.00
CA PRO A 640 10.99 7.33 -34.67
C PRO A 640 12.10 7.99 -33.84
N ASN A 641 13.19 8.38 -34.49
CA ASN A 641 14.28 9.08 -33.84
C ASN A 641 13.92 10.56 -33.61
N ILE A 642 13.77 10.94 -32.33
CA ILE A 642 13.40 12.29 -31.90
C ILE A 642 14.47 13.32 -32.33
N LEU A 643 15.75 13.00 -32.19
CA LEU A 643 16.84 13.89 -32.59
C LEU A 643 16.92 14.08 -34.09
N PHE A 644 16.69 13.00 -34.84
CA PHE A 644 16.71 13.08 -36.28
C PHE A 644 15.68 14.10 -36.79
N GLN A 645 14.49 14.13 -36.19
CA GLN A 645 13.49 15.15 -36.52
C GLN A 645 13.93 16.57 -36.15
N LYS A 646 14.68 16.74 -35.05
CA LYS A 646 15.26 18.05 -34.72
C LYS A 646 16.29 18.53 -35.74
N ILE A 647 17.09 17.62 -36.29
CA ILE A 647 17.99 17.97 -37.42
C ILE A 647 17.18 18.41 -38.62
N ILE A 648 16.10 17.69 -38.94
CA ILE A 648 15.21 18.08 -40.04
C ILE A 648 14.73 19.52 -39.86
N ASP A 649 14.28 19.89 -38.66
CA ASP A 649 13.86 21.26 -38.33
C ASP A 649 14.95 22.30 -38.58
N ILE A 650 16.19 22.01 -38.17
CA ILE A 650 17.33 22.90 -38.39
C ILE A 650 17.61 23.06 -39.90
N THR A 651 17.37 22.02 -40.70
CA THR A 651 17.70 22.02 -42.14
C THR A 651 16.65 22.68 -43.03
N ILE A 652 15.40 22.78 -42.58
CA ILE A 652 14.31 23.39 -43.35
C ILE A 652 14.63 24.86 -43.61
N GLY A 653 14.56 25.29 -44.88
CA GLY A 653 14.80 26.68 -45.27
C GLY A 653 16.28 27.12 -45.26
N GLN A 654 17.23 26.22 -44.99
CA GLN A 654 18.67 26.52 -45.00
C GLN A 654 19.26 26.57 -46.42
N SER A 655 20.40 27.23 -46.55
CA SER A 655 21.14 27.28 -47.82
C SER A 655 21.57 25.88 -48.28
N PHE A 656 21.67 25.69 -49.60
CA PHE A 656 22.10 24.43 -50.20
C PHE A 656 23.42 23.89 -49.62
N LEU A 657 24.39 24.78 -49.36
CA LEU A 657 25.69 24.41 -48.78
C LEU A 657 25.56 23.82 -47.37
N ILE A 658 24.75 24.45 -46.50
CA ILE A 658 24.51 23.97 -45.13
C ILE A 658 23.81 22.61 -45.16
N ARG A 659 22.76 22.47 -45.97
CA ARG A 659 22.06 21.20 -46.18
C ARG A 659 23.00 20.10 -46.67
N LYS A 660 23.82 20.38 -47.69
CA LYS A 660 24.77 19.38 -48.23
C LYS A 660 25.84 18.99 -47.21
N THR A 661 26.28 19.92 -46.37
CA THR A 661 27.24 19.66 -45.28
C THR A 661 26.63 18.73 -44.24
N ILE A 662 25.38 18.98 -43.84
CA ILE A 662 24.63 18.13 -42.91
C ILE A 662 24.39 16.73 -43.51
N GLU A 663 23.99 16.64 -44.79
CA GLU A 663 23.84 15.36 -45.50
C GLU A 663 25.14 14.54 -45.54
N LEU A 664 26.30 15.20 -45.70
CA LEU A 664 27.61 14.54 -45.70
C LEU A 664 28.02 14.04 -44.30
N LEU A 665 27.61 14.72 -43.24
CA LEU A 665 27.87 14.32 -41.86
C LEU A 665 27.00 13.14 -41.43
N ILE A 666 25.75 13.10 -41.90
CA ILE A 666 24.75 12.06 -41.60
C ILE A 666 24.94 10.79 -42.44
N ARG A 667 25.83 10.85 -43.46
CA ARG A 667 26.01 9.87 -44.54
C ARG A 667 26.00 8.40 -44.06
N ASN A 668 24.85 7.75 -44.25
CA ASN A 668 24.52 6.32 -44.04
C ASN A 668 24.68 5.73 -42.63
N LYS A 669 25.02 6.52 -41.60
CA LYS A 669 25.18 6.00 -40.22
C LYS A 669 23.97 6.29 -39.34
N GLU A 670 23.38 7.46 -39.48
CA GLU A 670 22.23 7.86 -38.65
C GLU A 670 20.93 7.24 -39.14
N LYS A 671 20.08 6.84 -38.19
CA LYS A 671 18.82 6.14 -38.47
C LYS A 671 17.62 7.03 -38.14
N VAL A 672 16.68 7.16 -39.10
CA VAL A 672 15.40 7.87 -38.91
C VAL A 672 14.49 7.14 -37.91
N PHE A 673 14.66 5.83 -37.78
CA PHE A 673 14.05 4.99 -36.75
C PHE A 673 15.15 4.32 -35.93
N ILE A 674 14.98 4.27 -34.62
CA ILE A 674 15.93 3.67 -33.68
C ILE A 674 15.33 2.40 -33.07
N ASN A 675 16.20 1.44 -32.78
CA ASN A 675 15.85 0.21 -32.08
C ASN A 675 16.45 0.28 -30.67
N VAL A 676 15.60 0.57 -29.70
CA VAL A 676 15.96 0.81 -28.30
C VAL A 676 15.17 -0.12 -27.39
N THR A 677 15.70 -0.37 -26.19
CA THR A 677 14.89 -1.00 -25.15
C THR A 677 13.81 -0.03 -24.65
N VAL A 678 12.74 -0.56 -24.08
CA VAL A 678 11.72 0.28 -23.43
C VAL A 678 12.35 1.08 -22.28
N ALA A 679 13.31 0.50 -21.56
CA ALA A 679 14.06 1.19 -20.50
C ALA A 679 14.84 2.40 -21.03
N GLU A 680 15.59 2.22 -22.13
CA GLU A 680 16.33 3.29 -22.81
C GLU A 680 15.41 4.39 -23.37
N LEU A 681 14.28 3.99 -23.98
CA LEU A 681 13.31 4.92 -24.56
C LEU A 681 12.66 5.80 -23.48
N LEU A 682 12.32 5.19 -22.34
CA LEU A 682 11.58 5.87 -21.28
C LEU A 682 12.52 6.57 -20.29
N PHE A 683 13.44 5.85 -19.65
CA PHE A 683 14.10 6.27 -18.41
C PHE A 683 15.63 6.34 -18.48
N ASP A 684 16.30 5.29 -18.96
CA ASP A 684 17.77 5.20 -18.94
C ASP A 684 18.43 6.16 -19.93
N GLY A 685 17.65 6.60 -20.92
CA GLY A 685 18.11 7.36 -22.06
C GLY A 685 19.01 6.53 -22.97
N TYR A 686 18.85 6.69 -24.27
CA TYR A 686 19.77 6.14 -25.27
C TYR A 686 20.80 7.18 -25.68
N GLU A 687 22.00 6.72 -25.99
CA GLU A 687 23.00 7.52 -26.67
C GLU A 687 22.76 7.47 -28.17
N ASP A 688 22.59 8.64 -28.78
CA ASP A 688 22.40 8.74 -30.22
C ASP A 688 23.72 9.04 -30.93
N GLU A 689 23.96 8.34 -32.05
CA GLU A 689 25.14 8.55 -32.89
C GLU A 689 25.22 10.00 -33.42
N ILE A 690 24.09 10.69 -33.59
CA ILE A 690 24.01 12.11 -33.96
C ILE A 690 24.81 12.98 -32.98
N ILE A 691 24.62 12.77 -31.67
CA ILE A 691 25.29 13.57 -30.64
C ILE A 691 26.80 13.33 -30.68
N LYS A 692 27.23 12.07 -30.83
CA LYS A 692 28.66 11.74 -30.87
C LYS A 692 29.35 12.24 -32.14
N ASN A 693 28.70 12.08 -33.29
CA ASN A 693 29.35 12.24 -34.60
C ASN A 693 29.16 13.63 -35.22
N VAL A 694 27.97 14.22 -35.08
CA VAL A 694 27.66 15.54 -35.66
C VAL A 694 28.11 16.63 -34.72
N CYS A 695 27.88 16.43 -33.42
CA CYS A 695 28.09 17.47 -32.43
C CYS A 695 29.57 17.76 -32.14
N SER A 696 30.43 16.74 -32.20
CA SER A 696 31.89 16.90 -32.14
C SER A 696 32.49 17.64 -33.34
N LYS A 697 31.79 17.70 -34.48
CA LYS A 697 32.30 18.26 -35.76
C LYS A 697 31.68 19.59 -36.16
N VAL A 698 30.46 19.89 -35.70
CA VAL A 698 29.73 21.13 -36.06
C VAL A 698 29.11 21.77 -34.83
N GLN A 699 29.87 22.67 -34.21
CA GLN A 699 29.51 23.33 -32.95
C GLN A 699 28.21 24.15 -33.02
N PHE A 700 27.86 24.72 -34.18
CA PHE A 700 26.59 25.44 -34.37
C PHE A 700 25.39 24.50 -34.22
N ILE A 701 25.48 23.26 -34.71
CA ILE A 701 24.40 22.28 -34.60
C ILE A 701 24.18 21.90 -33.13
N CYS A 702 25.23 21.69 -32.34
CA CYS A 702 25.07 21.44 -30.89
C CYS A 702 24.40 22.60 -30.16
N LYS A 703 24.84 23.83 -30.46
CA LYS A 703 24.26 25.01 -29.84
C LYS A 703 22.79 25.18 -30.20
N ALA A 704 22.40 24.80 -31.42
CA ALA A 704 21.01 24.82 -31.90
C ALA A 704 20.17 23.65 -31.37
N LEU A 705 20.79 22.48 -31.17
CA LEU A 705 20.14 21.27 -30.67
C LEU A 705 19.78 21.39 -29.17
N ASN A 706 20.66 21.99 -28.35
CA ASN A 706 20.44 22.24 -26.92
C ASN A 706 19.81 21.05 -26.16
N VAL A 707 20.37 19.85 -26.38
CA VAL A 707 19.91 18.56 -25.84
C VAL A 707 21.01 17.90 -24.99
N PRO A 708 20.62 17.10 -23.98
CA PRO A 708 21.55 16.33 -23.13
C PRO A 708 22.28 15.21 -23.89
N GLU A 709 23.36 14.68 -23.30
CA GLU A 709 24.23 13.65 -23.93
C GLU A 709 23.54 12.31 -24.21
N ARG A 710 22.53 11.95 -23.41
CA ARG A 710 21.60 10.84 -23.70
C ARG A 710 20.18 11.38 -23.75
N ILE A 711 19.29 10.64 -24.40
CA ILE A 711 17.92 11.08 -24.66
C ILE A 711 16.96 9.94 -24.38
N GLY A 712 15.89 10.26 -23.69
CA GLY A 712 14.73 9.40 -23.46
C GLY A 712 13.54 10.32 -23.22
N LEU A 713 12.33 9.79 -23.32
CA LEU A 713 11.11 10.59 -23.08
C LEU A 713 11.08 11.19 -21.68
N PHE A 714 11.73 10.53 -20.70
CA PHE A 714 11.83 10.95 -19.31
C PHE A 714 13.27 10.97 -18.78
N TYR A 715 14.28 10.96 -19.66
CA TYR A 715 15.70 10.95 -19.28
C TYR A 715 16.22 12.32 -18.80
N GLY A 716 17.12 12.35 -17.82
CA GLY A 716 17.86 13.55 -17.40
C GLY A 716 17.06 14.55 -16.55
N VAL A 717 15.78 14.28 -16.31
CA VAL A 717 15.03 14.86 -15.19
C VAL A 717 15.63 14.22 -13.93
N SER A 718 16.26 15.02 -13.06
CA SER A 718 16.86 14.49 -11.84
C SER A 718 15.84 13.62 -11.11
N ASN A 719 16.20 12.34 -10.96
CA ASN A 719 15.48 11.26 -10.27
C ASN A 719 14.32 10.55 -10.99
N PHE A 720 14.45 10.24 -12.29
CA PHE A 720 13.62 9.19 -12.91
C PHE A 720 14.11 7.75 -12.58
N LYS A 721 14.11 7.47 -11.28
CA LYS A 721 14.18 6.20 -10.53
C LYS A 721 13.12 5.10 -10.73
N ARG A 722 12.15 5.17 -11.69
CA ARG A 722 10.81 4.47 -11.81
C ARG A 722 9.55 5.40 -11.67
N GLY A 723 8.94 5.96 -12.73
CA GLY A 723 7.49 6.33 -12.74
C GLY A 723 6.98 7.70 -13.31
N CYS A 724 5.99 7.60 -14.22
CA CYS A 724 4.92 8.47 -14.79
C CYS A 724 5.07 9.96 -15.21
N LEU A 725 4.17 10.37 -16.14
CA LEU A 725 3.73 11.75 -16.41
C LEU A 725 2.64 12.19 -15.41
N ARG A 726 2.85 13.29 -14.67
CA ARG A 726 1.82 14.05 -13.93
C ARG A 726 0.83 14.74 -14.89
N LEU A 727 -0.13 14.00 -15.39
CA LEU A 727 -1.30 14.59 -16.05
C LEU A 727 -2.49 14.80 -15.09
N SER A 728 -2.36 14.35 -13.84
CA SER A 728 -3.46 14.25 -12.87
C SER A 728 -3.17 14.85 -11.47
N GLY A 729 -1.98 15.44 -11.21
CA GLY A 729 -1.57 15.88 -9.87
C GLY A 729 -0.93 14.76 -9.02
N PHE A 730 -1.42 13.52 -9.08
CA PHE A 730 -1.10 12.48 -8.09
C PHE A 730 0.25 11.72 -8.22
N CYS A 731 1.12 12.04 -9.18
CA CYS A 731 2.35 11.23 -9.42
C CYS A 731 3.55 11.60 -8.52
N SER A 732 3.35 12.34 -7.43
CA SER A 732 4.38 12.53 -6.39
C SER A 732 4.77 11.23 -5.67
N ILE A 733 3.94 10.18 -5.78
CA ILE A 733 3.93 9.01 -4.89
C ILE A 733 4.93 7.93 -5.28
N LEU A 734 5.38 7.89 -6.54
CA LEU A 734 6.22 6.80 -7.02
C LEU A 734 7.73 7.09 -7.01
N GLN A 735 8.18 8.29 -6.58
CA GLN A 735 9.61 8.56 -6.45
C GLN A 735 10.04 9.72 -5.56
N ASN A 736 11.11 9.48 -4.81
CA ASN A 736 11.89 10.51 -4.13
C ASN A 736 12.72 11.31 -5.17
N GLY A 737 12.54 12.63 -5.22
CA GLY A 737 13.48 13.58 -5.83
C GLY A 737 13.20 14.11 -7.25
N THR A 738 12.01 13.92 -7.84
CA THR A 738 11.62 14.64 -9.08
C THR A 738 10.90 15.96 -8.74
N ASP A 739 11.18 17.03 -9.49
CA ASP A 739 10.54 18.35 -9.31
C ASP A 739 9.78 18.73 -10.60
N ASP A 740 8.45 18.75 -10.54
CA ASP A 740 7.54 19.24 -11.60
C ASP A 740 7.44 20.77 -11.61
N GLY A 741 8.26 21.42 -10.79
CA GLY A 741 8.26 22.85 -10.56
C GLY A 741 7.57 23.23 -9.27
N ILE A 742 7.88 24.46 -8.84
CA ILE A 742 7.40 25.00 -7.58
C ILE A 742 6.00 25.58 -7.78
N TYR A 743 5.01 24.96 -7.15
CA TYR A 743 3.64 25.46 -7.08
C TYR A 743 3.45 26.35 -5.84
N GLU A 744 2.79 27.49 -6.04
CA GLU A 744 2.26 28.32 -4.95
C GLU A 744 0.75 28.19 -4.97
N VAL A 745 0.16 27.51 -3.98
CA VAL A 745 -1.28 27.27 -3.88
C VAL A 745 -1.90 27.99 -2.68
N ASN A 746 -3.21 28.24 -2.75
CA ASN A 746 -3.95 28.79 -1.62
C ASN A 746 -4.30 27.70 -0.62
N THR A 747 -4.03 27.95 0.67
CA THR A 747 -4.26 26.96 1.72
C THR A 747 -5.73 26.73 2.09
N GLY A 748 -6.64 27.59 1.65
CA GLY A 748 -8.06 27.54 2.04
C GLY A 748 -8.33 28.07 3.46
N LEU A 749 -7.32 28.35 4.28
CA LEU A 749 -7.47 28.74 5.69
C LEU A 749 -8.30 30.02 5.88
N SER A 750 -8.04 31.06 5.06
CA SER A 750 -8.82 32.31 5.11
C SER A 750 -10.12 32.26 4.33
N ASN A 751 -10.16 31.46 3.26
CA ASN A 751 -11.31 31.31 2.39
C ASN A 751 -11.29 29.94 1.71
N ILE A 752 -12.16 29.06 2.19
CA ILE A 752 -12.29 27.68 1.74
C ILE A 752 -12.61 27.54 0.25
N ASN A 753 -13.27 28.53 -0.36
CA ASN A 753 -13.59 28.51 -1.79
C ASN A 753 -12.37 28.77 -2.69
N LEU A 754 -11.21 29.07 -2.10
CA LEU A 754 -9.95 29.21 -2.81
C LEU A 754 -9.02 28.03 -2.54
N LEU A 755 -9.42 27.04 -1.73
CA LEU A 755 -8.59 25.89 -1.39
C LEU A 755 -7.94 25.29 -2.64
N ASP A 756 -6.62 25.12 -2.54
CA ASP A 756 -5.76 24.52 -3.55
C ASP A 756 -5.68 25.28 -4.89
N LYS A 757 -6.20 26.51 -4.94
CA LYS A 757 -6.08 27.34 -6.14
C LYS A 757 -4.61 27.67 -6.40
N VAL A 758 -4.13 27.36 -7.61
CA VAL A 758 -2.77 27.66 -8.05
C VAL A 758 -2.62 29.15 -8.35
N TYR A 759 -1.70 29.81 -7.65
CA TYR A 759 -1.32 31.20 -7.87
C TYR A 759 -0.11 31.34 -8.77
N SER A 760 0.89 30.50 -8.60
CA SER A 760 2.10 30.56 -9.41
C SER A 760 2.70 29.18 -9.62
N TRP A 761 3.39 29.04 -10.75
CA TRP A 761 4.16 27.84 -11.09
C TRP A 761 5.52 28.26 -11.64
N ASN A 762 6.59 27.76 -11.05
CA ASN A 762 7.97 28.13 -11.38
C ASN A 762 8.21 29.65 -11.38
N GLY A 763 7.63 30.33 -10.37
CA GLY A 763 7.71 31.78 -10.21
C GLY A 763 6.83 32.61 -11.14
N ASN A 764 6.13 31.99 -12.10
CA ASN A 764 5.18 32.67 -12.99
C ASN A 764 3.86 32.89 -12.26
N LYS A 765 3.57 34.13 -11.85
CA LYS A 765 2.35 34.47 -11.08
C LYS A 765 1.15 34.68 -11.98
N GLY A 766 0.16 33.78 -11.89
CA GLY A 766 -1.14 33.82 -12.57
C GLY A 766 -1.09 33.63 -14.08
N LYS A 767 0.09 33.72 -14.70
CA LYS A 767 0.25 33.65 -16.16
C LYS A 767 1.66 33.23 -16.54
N LEU A 768 1.75 32.26 -17.45
CA LEU A 768 2.98 31.75 -18.04
C LEU A 768 3.64 32.77 -18.98
N THR A 769 4.90 32.51 -19.30
CA THR A 769 5.70 33.38 -20.18
C THR A 769 5.11 33.47 -21.58
N ASN A 770 5.41 34.57 -22.29
CA ASN A 770 4.98 34.76 -23.68
C ASN A 770 5.58 33.74 -24.66
N LYS A 771 6.60 32.98 -24.25
CA LYS A 771 7.23 31.91 -25.03
C LYS A 771 6.49 30.58 -24.95
N THR A 772 5.62 30.39 -23.97
CA THR A 772 4.95 29.11 -23.72
C THR A 772 3.80 28.88 -24.69
N TRP A 773 2.88 29.84 -24.80
CA TRP A 773 1.75 29.82 -25.74
C TRP A 773 1.55 31.19 -26.39
N TYR A 774 1.05 31.22 -27.63
CA TYR A 774 0.82 32.47 -28.37
C TYR A 774 -0.32 33.28 -27.78
N GLY A 775 -1.46 32.63 -27.56
CA GLY A 775 -2.66 33.27 -27.01
C GLY A 775 -2.46 33.69 -25.57
N GLU A 776 -2.88 34.91 -25.24
CA GLU A 776 -2.80 35.41 -23.88
C GLU A 776 -3.61 34.57 -22.88
N GLN A 777 -4.81 34.15 -23.28
CA GLN A 777 -5.67 33.32 -22.43
C GLN A 777 -5.12 31.90 -22.23
N ALA A 778 -4.41 31.36 -23.22
CA ALA A 778 -3.77 30.04 -23.13
C ALA A 778 -2.63 29.99 -22.11
N ARG A 779 -2.06 31.16 -21.77
CA ARG A 779 -1.00 31.30 -20.76
C ARG A 779 -1.52 31.42 -19.34
N MET A 780 -2.82 31.58 -19.12
CA MET A 780 -3.35 31.81 -17.77
C MET A 780 -3.22 30.54 -16.92
N ILE A 781 -2.77 30.71 -15.68
CA ILE A 781 -2.72 29.66 -14.66
C ILE A 781 -4.00 29.79 -13.84
N ASN A 782 -4.92 28.87 -14.08
CA ASN A 782 -6.25 28.84 -13.47
C ASN A 782 -6.56 27.47 -12.87
N GLY A 783 -7.35 27.47 -11.80
CA GLY A 783 -7.83 26.24 -11.17
C GLY A 783 -6.96 25.75 -10.01
N THR A 784 -7.17 24.49 -9.65
CA THR A 784 -6.31 23.73 -8.72
C THR A 784 -5.30 22.90 -9.51
N ASP A 785 -4.40 22.19 -8.84
CA ASP A 785 -3.48 21.24 -9.50
C ASP A 785 -4.11 19.84 -9.73
N ALA A 786 -5.40 19.72 -9.39
CA ALA A 786 -6.22 18.51 -9.42
C ALA A 786 -5.97 17.51 -8.27
N GLU A 787 -5.14 17.85 -7.28
CA GLU A 787 -4.96 17.02 -6.08
C GLU A 787 -6.12 17.21 -5.09
N LEU A 788 -6.59 18.45 -4.94
CA LEU A 788 -7.70 18.79 -4.07
C LEU A 788 -8.67 19.76 -4.75
N PHE A 789 -9.95 19.69 -4.34
CA PHE A 789 -10.97 20.63 -4.80
C PHE A 789 -11.72 21.23 -3.62
N THR A 790 -12.38 22.36 -3.87
CA THR A 790 -13.17 23.05 -2.84
C THR A 790 -14.37 22.19 -2.40
N PRO A 791 -14.67 22.10 -1.10
CA PRO A 791 -15.87 21.44 -0.56
C PRO A 791 -17.19 21.92 -1.18
N GLY A 792 -18.20 21.05 -1.23
CA GLY A 792 -19.56 21.40 -1.66
C GLY A 792 -19.72 21.50 -3.19
N LEU A 793 -19.26 20.48 -3.92
CA LEU A 793 -19.30 20.39 -5.39
C LEU A 793 -20.72 20.32 -5.98
N TYR A 794 -21.77 20.16 -5.18
CA TYR A 794 -23.16 20.18 -5.64
C TYR A 794 -23.57 21.47 -6.40
N LYS A 795 -22.79 22.56 -6.25
CA LYS A 795 -23.00 23.84 -6.93
C LYS A 795 -22.10 24.04 -8.16
N HIS A 796 -21.25 23.07 -8.48
CA HIS A 796 -20.19 23.20 -9.47
C HIS A 796 -20.36 22.15 -10.58
N ASP A 797 -20.77 22.58 -11.78
CA ASP A 797 -20.85 21.68 -12.94
C ASP A 797 -19.53 21.60 -13.73
N LYS A 798 -18.61 22.52 -13.44
CA LYS A 798 -17.29 22.62 -14.06
C LYS A 798 -16.22 22.91 -13.03
N LEU A 799 -15.07 22.28 -13.19
CA LEU A 799 -13.87 22.51 -12.38
C LEU A 799 -12.74 22.96 -13.30
N GLN A 800 -11.86 23.82 -12.82
CA GLN A 800 -10.66 24.22 -13.56
C GLN A 800 -9.46 23.60 -12.90
N ILE A 801 -8.54 23.09 -13.72
CA ILE A 801 -7.26 22.55 -13.26
C ILE A 801 -6.12 23.12 -14.10
N PHE A 802 -4.94 23.21 -13.51
CA PHE A 802 -3.68 23.55 -14.15
C PHE A 802 -2.73 22.37 -14.03
N ILE A 803 -2.22 21.89 -15.17
CA ILE A 803 -1.26 20.79 -15.20
C ILE A 803 0.09 21.33 -15.70
N GLY A 804 1.09 21.39 -14.82
CA GLY A 804 2.42 21.93 -15.11
C GLY A 804 3.10 21.26 -16.29
N GLN A 805 2.99 19.93 -16.39
CA GLN A 805 3.56 19.17 -17.50
C GLN A 805 2.96 19.51 -18.87
N LEU A 806 1.65 19.82 -18.93
CA LEU A 806 1.00 20.31 -20.15
C LEU A 806 1.20 21.83 -20.34
N CYS A 807 1.81 22.51 -19.37
CA CYS A 807 1.88 23.96 -19.23
C CYS A 807 0.54 24.67 -19.51
N ARG A 808 -0.60 24.08 -19.14
CA ARG A 808 -1.92 24.70 -19.45
C ARG A 808 -2.96 24.41 -18.40
N SER A 809 -3.92 25.33 -18.33
CA SER A 809 -5.19 25.10 -17.66
C SER A 809 -6.26 24.59 -18.62
N PHE A 810 -7.18 23.78 -18.11
CA PHE A 810 -8.37 23.36 -18.82
C PHE A 810 -9.53 23.06 -17.86
N ASP A 811 -10.74 22.97 -18.43
CA ASP A 811 -11.96 22.73 -17.67
C ASP A 811 -12.29 21.22 -17.65
N LEU A 812 -12.64 20.70 -16.49
CA LEU A 812 -13.32 19.43 -16.31
C LEU A 812 -14.83 19.66 -16.22
N LYS A 813 -15.62 18.76 -16.80
CA LYS A 813 -17.08 18.79 -16.77
C LYS A 813 -17.62 17.56 -16.06
N LYS A 814 -18.62 17.76 -15.19
CA LYS A 814 -19.33 16.65 -14.54
C LYS A 814 -20.05 15.79 -15.58
N GLN A 815 -19.80 14.49 -15.56
CA GLN A 815 -20.40 13.50 -16.46
C GLN A 815 -21.56 12.77 -15.77
N SER A 816 -21.32 12.24 -14.57
CA SER A 816 -22.30 11.43 -13.83
C SER A 816 -22.08 11.46 -12.32
N THR A 817 -23.03 10.87 -11.59
CA THR A 817 -22.88 10.53 -10.17
C THR A 817 -22.75 9.00 -10.09
N THR A 818 -21.69 8.50 -9.45
CA THR A 818 -21.39 7.05 -9.37
C THR A 818 -20.85 6.71 -7.97
N PHE A 819 -20.40 5.47 -7.79
CA PHE A 819 -19.67 5.02 -6.62
C PHE A 819 -18.26 4.58 -7.02
N THR A 820 -17.28 5.01 -6.24
CA THR A 820 -15.88 4.54 -6.35
C THR A 820 -15.45 4.14 -4.96
N SER A 821 -15.05 2.89 -4.79
CA SER A 821 -14.75 2.31 -3.48
C SER A 821 -15.89 2.55 -2.46
N ASP A 822 -17.14 2.22 -2.83
CA ASP A 822 -18.36 2.46 -2.05
C ASP A 822 -18.62 3.91 -1.59
N ILE A 823 -17.85 4.89 -2.05
CA ILE A 823 -18.04 6.30 -1.73
C ILE A 823 -18.85 6.93 -2.87
N PRO A 824 -19.95 7.65 -2.58
CA PRO A 824 -20.68 8.39 -3.60
C PRO A 824 -19.83 9.54 -4.12
N VAL A 825 -19.60 9.57 -5.43
CA VAL A 825 -18.70 10.53 -6.08
C VAL A 825 -19.35 11.18 -7.29
N PHE A 826 -18.85 12.36 -7.64
CA PHE A 826 -19.10 12.99 -8.94
C PHE A 826 -17.94 12.69 -9.87
N ARG A 827 -18.27 12.06 -11.01
CA ARG A 827 -17.29 11.79 -12.06
C ARG A 827 -17.16 13.02 -12.96
N TYR A 828 -15.97 13.58 -13.01
CA TYR A 828 -15.58 14.66 -13.91
C TYR A 828 -14.68 14.13 -15.02
N SER A 829 -14.81 14.67 -16.22
CA SER A 829 -13.95 14.31 -17.36
C SER A 829 -13.69 15.55 -18.22
N GLN A 830 -12.73 15.44 -19.13
CA GLN A 830 -12.53 16.43 -20.17
C GLN A 830 -13.78 16.51 -21.05
N PRO A 831 -14.18 17.70 -21.52
CA PRO A 831 -15.30 17.81 -22.45
C PRO A 831 -14.93 17.21 -23.83
N ASP A 832 -15.92 16.71 -24.57
CA ASP A 832 -15.70 16.03 -25.88
C ASP A 832 -14.97 16.90 -26.91
N ASN A 833 -15.05 18.21 -26.75
CA ASN A 833 -14.43 19.21 -27.62
C ASN A 833 -13.08 19.73 -27.08
N PHE A 834 -12.49 19.04 -26.10
CA PHE A 834 -11.14 19.31 -25.64
C PHE A 834 -10.13 19.13 -26.79
N LEU A 835 -9.20 20.09 -26.93
CA LEU A 835 -8.23 20.17 -28.05
C LEU A 835 -8.87 20.37 -29.44
N ASP A 836 -10.10 20.90 -29.49
CA ASP A 836 -10.74 21.30 -30.74
C ASP A 836 -10.40 22.75 -31.11
N VAL A 837 -9.47 22.93 -32.05
CA VAL A 837 -8.99 24.24 -32.51
C VAL A 837 -10.05 25.10 -33.22
N GLU A 838 -11.23 24.55 -33.51
CA GLU A 838 -12.39 25.33 -33.94
C GLU A 838 -12.92 26.24 -32.82
N ILE A 839 -12.66 25.89 -31.56
CA ILE A 839 -13.04 26.68 -30.39
C ILE A 839 -12.05 27.82 -30.20
N GLN A 840 -12.56 29.03 -30.05
CA GLN A 840 -11.75 30.25 -29.88
C GLN A 840 -10.76 30.14 -28.70
N LYS A 841 -11.14 29.52 -27.59
CA LYS A 841 -10.27 29.30 -26.41
C LYS A 841 -9.06 28.40 -26.75
N GLU A 842 -9.25 27.39 -27.61
CA GLU A 842 -8.19 26.45 -27.99
C GLU A 842 -7.21 27.04 -29.02
N GLN A 843 -7.64 28.04 -29.80
CA GLN A 843 -6.77 28.71 -30.78
C GLN A 843 -5.58 29.45 -30.14
N GLY A 844 -5.64 29.75 -28.84
CA GLY A 844 -4.53 30.34 -28.12
C GLY A 844 -3.32 29.40 -27.93
N PHE A 845 -3.52 28.09 -28.04
CA PHE A 845 -2.47 27.06 -27.95
C PHE A 845 -1.79 26.79 -29.30
N CYS A 846 -2.27 27.40 -30.38
CA CYS A 846 -1.65 27.34 -31.69
C CYS A 846 -0.29 28.06 -31.69
N ASN A 847 0.60 27.63 -32.59
CA ASN A 847 1.89 28.26 -32.83
C ASN A 847 2.02 28.51 -34.35
N PRO A 848 2.07 29.77 -34.83
CA PRO A 848 2.33 30.10 -36.23
C PRO A 848 3.54 29.41 -36.86
N ASP A 849 4.54 29.03 -36.04
CA ASP A 849 5.73 28.29 -36.47
C ASP A 849 5.56 26.76 -36.41
N ALA A 850 4.38 26.26 -35.99
CA ALA A 850 4.03 24.84 -36.00
C ALA A 850 4.06 24.30 -37.43
N ALA A 851 4.45 23.03 -37.59
CA ALA A 851 4.44 22.43 -38.92
C ALA A 851 3.07 21.91 -39.31
N ASP A 852 2.76 22.09 -40.59
CA ASP A 852 1.57 21.54 -41.22
C ASP A 852 1.86 20.10 -41.71
N TYR A 853 1.33 19.09 -41.01
CA TYR A 853 1.39 17.68 -41.42
C TYR A 853 0.27 17.33 -42.41
N PHE A 854 -0.85 18.07 -42.34
CA PHE A 854 -2.01 17.87 -43.19
C PHE A 854 -2.41 19.19 -43.85
N HIS A 855 -2.44 19.21 -45.18
CA HIS A 855 -2.94 20.35 -45.97
C HIS A 855 -4.46 20.31 -46.13
N ASN A 856 -5.18 20.16 -45.02
CA ASN A 856 -6.64 20.18 -44.98
C ASN A 856 -7.08 20.86 -43.68
N SER A 857 -7.73 22.03 -43.81
CA SER A 857 -8.15 22.87 -42.68
C SER A 857 -9.15 22.19 -41.74
N SER A 858 -9.89 21.17 -42.22
CA SER A 858 -10.80 20.37 -41.38
C SER A 858 -10.07 19.33 -40.51
N ILE A 859 -8.79 19.06 -40.79
CA ILE A 859 -7.95 18.14 -40.01
C ILE A 859 -6.95 18.94 -39.17
N GLN A 860 -6.27 19.89 -39.81
CA GLN A 860 -5.26 20.75 -39.21
C GLN A 860 -5.42 22.17 -39.74
N LYS A 861 -5.70 23.11 -38.83
CA LYS A 861 -5.66 24.54 -39.13
C LYS A 861 -4.19 24.96 -39.22
N SER A 862 -3.84 25.72 -40.25
CA SER A 862 -2.44 26.17 -40.44
C SER A 862 -1.94 26.96 -39.22
N GLY A 863 -0.74 26.64 -38.76
CA GLY A 863 -0.17 27.18 -37.52
C GLY A 863 -0.75 26.58 -36.24
N CYS A 864 -1.40 25.41 -36.30
CA CYS A 864 -1.90 24.68 -35.14
C CYS A 864 -1.58 23.19 -35.26
N ALA A 865 -1.58 22.45 -34.16
CA ALA A 865 -1.62 20.99 -34.18
C ALA A 865 -2.94 20.48 -34.79
N PRO A 866 -2.98 19.25 -35.33
CA PRO A 866 -4.23 18.63 -35.77
C PRO A 866 -5.27 18.56 -34.64
N LYS A 867 -6.55 18.59 -35.01
CA LYS A 867 -7.66 18.48 -34.05
C LYS A 867 -7.50 17.25 -33.15
N GLY A 868 -7.68 17.42 -31.84
CA GLY A 868 -7.51 16.36 -30.84
C GLY A 868 -6.07 16.16 -30.34
N LEU A 869 -5.10 16.94 -30.84
CA LEU A 869 -3.70 16.89 -30.42
C LEU A 869 -3.24 18.25 -29.87
N LEU A 870 -2.28 18.22 -28.96
CA LEU A 870 -1.59 19.39 -28.40
C LEU A 870 -0.09 19.27 -28.67
N GLU A 871 0.49 20.23 -29.39
CA GLU A 871 1.95 20.29 -29.57
C GLU A 871 2.59 20.94 -28.34
N MET A 872 3.38 20.16 -27.60
CA MET A 872 3.95 20.57 -26.30
C MET A 872 5.41 21.00 -26.40
N SER A 873 5.95 21.17 -27.61
CA SER A 873 7.37 21.46 -27.84
C SER A 873 7.91 22.63 -27.03
N THR A 874 7.12 23.67 -26.81
CA THR A 874 7.52 24.88 -26.05
C THR A 874 7.67 24.62 -24.55
N CYS A 875 7.14 23.51 -24.03
CA CYS A 875 7.27 23.08 -22.64
C CYS A 875 8.54 22.27 -22.36
N PHE A 876 9.23 21.78 -23.41
CA PHE A 876 10.39 20.91 -23.27
C PHE A 876 11.70 21.62 -23.69
N PRO A 877 12.82 21.36 -22.98
CA PRO A 877 14.12 21.82 -23.43
C PRO A 877 14.46 21.24 -24.82
N GLY A 878 15.11 22.03 -25.67
CA GLY A 878 15.43 21.64 -27.05
C GLY A 878 14.22 21.67 -28.02
N GLN A 879 13.00 21.89 -27.53
CA GLN A 879 11.77 21.99 -28.32
C GLN A 879 11.59 20.86 -29.36
N PRO A 880 11.53 19.58 -28.95
CA PRO A 880 11.21 18.47 -29.85
C PRO A 880 9.73 18.49 -30.25
N ARG A 881 9.38 18.00 -31.45
CA ARG A 881 7.99 17.92 -31.97
C ARG A 881 7.15 16.83 -31.31
N ILE A 882 7.02 16.88 -29.99
CA ILE A 882 6.19 15.97 -29.21
C ILE A 882 4.76 16.52 -29.17
N LEU A 883 3.80 15.67 -29.55
CA LEU A 883 2.38 15.97 -29.49
C LEU A 883 1.69 15.04 -28.48
N TRP A 884 0.91 15.64 -27.59
CA TRP A 884 0.07 14.92 -26.64
C TRP A 884 -1.33 14.73 -27.22
N SER A 885 -1.95 13.59 -26.93
CA SER A 885 -3.36 13.30 -27.24
C SER A 885 -3.96 12.40 -26.17
N ASN A 886 -5.28 12.21 -26.24
CA ASN A 886 -5.92 11.07 -25.57
C ASN A 886 -5.45 9.75 -26.21
N SER A 887 -5.59 8.64 -25.48
CA SER A 887 -5.19 7.31 -25.98
C SER A 887 -5.92 6.93 -27.26
N HIS A 888 -5.23 6.21 -28.13
CA HIS A 888 -5.75 5.77 -29.44
C HIS A 888 -6.30 6.89 -30.32
N PHE A 889 -5.83 8.13 -30.11
CA PHE A 889 -6.34 9.32 -30.77
C PHE A 889 -7.86 9.54 -30.57
N LEU A 890 -8.38 9.23 -29.38
CA LEU A 890 -9.76 9.55 -29.01
C LEU A 890 -10.06 11.03 -29.28
N ASN A 891 -11.22 11.28 -29.90
CA ASN A 891 -11.70 12.60 -30.36
C ASN A 891 -10.87 13.28 -31.47
N ALA A 892 -9.88 12.58 -32.06
CA ALA A 892 -9.13 13.10 -33.20
C ALA A 892 -9.67 12.58 -34.56
N PRO A 893 -9.36 13.26 -35.68
CA PRO A 893 -9.74 12.79 -37.01
C PRO A 893 -9.19 11.39 -37.34
N LYS A 894 -10.04 10.52 -37.91
CA LYS A 894 -9.71 9.13 -38.30
C LYS A 894 -8.48 8.98 -39.19
N VAL A 895 -8.04 10.05 -39.86
CA VAL A 895 -6.83 10.05 -40.70
C VAL A 895 -5.55 9.72 -39.91
N LEU A 896 -5.54 10.03 -38.60
CA LEU A 896 -4.45 9.78 -37.65
C LEU A 896 -4.38 8.33 -37.19
N LEU A 897 -5.46 7.55 -37.34
CA LEU A 897 -5.48 6.14 -36.98
C LEU A 897 -4.57 5.35 -37.93
N LEU A 898 -3.60 4.64 -37.36
CA LEU A 898 -2.65 3.81 -38.07
C LEU A 898 -3.00 2.33 -37.93
N LYS A 899 -2.57 1.53 -38.91
CA LYS A 899 -2.83 0.09 -38.90
C LYS A 899 -2.06 -0.56 -37.75
N GLY A 900 -2.75 -1.36 -36.94
CA GLY A 900 -2.16 -2.08 -35.79
C GLY A 900 -2.41 -1.40 -34.44
N MET A 901 -3.08 -0.25 -34.41
CA MET A 901 -3.62 0.35 -33.19
C MET A 901 -5.04 -0.16 -32.91
N ASN A 902 -5.43 -0.17 -31.63
CA ASN A 902 -6.83 -0.34 -31.25
C ASN A 902 -7.67 0.86 -31.70
N LEU A 903 -8.97 0.63 -31.93
CA LEU A 903 -9.91 1.71 -32.24
C LEU A 903 -10.28 2.45 -30.94
N PRO A 904 -10.42 3.79 -30.98
CA PRO A 904 -10.80 4.56 -29.81
C PRO A 904 -12.18 4.14 -29.30
N SER A 905 -12.29 4.00 -27.98
CA SER A 905 -13.47 3.50 -27.27
C SER A 905 -13.80 4.34 -26.05
N ASP A 906 -14.94 4.07 -25.40
CA ASP A 906 -15.31 4.75 -24.15
C ASP A 906 -14.32 4.47 -23.01
N GLU A 907 -13.53 3.39 -23.12
CA GLU A 907 -12.48 3.11 -22.16
C GLU A 907 -11.33 4.11 -22.27
N ASP A 908 -11.13 4.80 -23.39
CA ASP A 908 -10.02 5.75 -23.60
C ASP A 908 -10.22 7.11 -22.89
N TYR A 909 -11.37 7.33 -22.26
CA TYR A 909 -11.64 8.56 -21.52
C TYR A 909 -10.88 8.62 -20.20
N SER A 910 -10.35 9.80 -19.91
CA SER A 910 -9.81 10.14 -18.59
C SER A 910 -10.90 10.70 -17.68
N TYR A 911 -10.89 10.37 -16.39
CA TYR A 911 -11.85 10.88 -15.43
C TYR A 911 -11.28 11.06 -14.01
N PHE A 912 -11.93 11.93 -13.24
CA PHE A 912 -11.69 12.21 -11.83
C PHE A 912 -12.98 11.95 -11.06
N ASP A 913 -12.92 11.05 -10.09
CA ASP A 913 -14.01 10.74 -9.18
C ASP A 913 -13.80 11.50 -7.88
N ILE A 914 -14.66 12.49 -7.62
CA ILE A 914 -14.47 13.44 -6.52
C ILE A 914 -15.65 13.35 -5.55
N GLU A 915 -15.36 13.22 -4.25
CA GLU A 915 -16.38 13.21 -3.21
C GLU A 915 -16.95 14.63 -3.04
N PRO A 916 -18.27 14.82 -3.23
CA PRO A 916 -18.86 16.14 -3.41
C PRO A 916 -18.96 17.00 -2.14
N ILE A 917 -18.94 16.42 -0.93
CA ILE A 917 -19.03 17.18 0.32
C ILE A 917 -17.68 17.82 0.63
N THR A 918 -16.61 17.04 0.61
CA THR A 918 -15.26 17.41 1.02
C THR A 918 -14.41 17.97 -0.12
N GLY A 919 -14.70 17.60 -1.37
CA GLY A 919 -13.87 17.95 -2.53
C GLY A 919 -12.62 17.07 -2.69
N VAL A 920 -12.50 15.98 -1.90
CA VAL A 920 -11.40 15.02 -1.99
C VAL A 920 -11.57 14.14 -3.23
N VAL A 921 -10.49 13.97 -3.98
CA VAL A 921 -10.45 13.04 -5.11
C VAL A 921 -10.38 11.61 -4.57
N VAL A 922 -11.33 10.76 -4.89
CA VAL A 922 -11.41 9.36 -4.44
C VAL A 922 -10.74 8.42 -5.42
N GLY A 923 -10.81 8.75 -6.71
CA GLY A 923 -10.15 7.98 -7.74
C GLY A 923 -9.91 8.78 -9.01
N VAL A 924 -8.89 8.40 -9.75
CA VAL A 924 -8.52 8.98 -11.03
C VAL A 924 -8.20 7.86 -12.00
N GLN A 925 -8.63 8.03 -13.24
CA GLN A 925 -8.09 7.29 -14.36
C GLN A 925 -7.67 8.28 -15.44
N GLN A 926 -6.39 8.31 -15.75
CA GLN A 926 -5.81 9.22 -16.71
C GLN A 926 -5.17 8.41 -17.84
N LYS A 927 -5.69 8.61 -19.04
CA LYS A 927 -5.24 7.94 -20.27
C LYS A 927 -4.71 8.96 -21.24
N SER A 928 -3.46 8.79 -21.65
CA SER A 928 -2.77 9.75 -22.50
C SER A 928 -1.84 9.08 -23.48
N GLN A 929 -1.46 9.79 -24.54
CA GLN A 929 -0.60 9.30 -25.59
C GLN A 929 0.40 10.37 -26.02
N LEU A 930 1.66 9.98 -26.15
CA LEU A 930 2.72 10.82 -26.70
C LEU A 930 3.04 10.38 -28.12
N ASN A 931 3.15 11.37 -29.00
CA ASN A 931 3.33 11.19 -30.43
C ASN A 931 4.51 12.03 -30.90
N LEU A 932 5.24 11.57 -31.92
CA LEU A 932 6.26 12.36 -32.62
C LEU A 932 5.71 12.86 -33.95
N GLY A 933 5.81 14.16 -34.18
CA GLY A 933 5.62 14.75 -35.49
C GLY A 933 6.84 14.52 -36.39
N MET A 934 6.64 13.85 -37.51
CA MET A 934 7.69 13.58 -38.50
C MET A 934 7.46 14.38 -39.78
N LEU A 935 8.49 15.13 -40.18
CA LEU A 935 8.49 15.86 -41.45
C LEU A 935 9.44 15.21 -42.45
N ARG A 936 9.03 15.19 -43.71
CA ARG A 936 9.87 14.76 -44.84
C ARG A 936 11.10 15.64 -44.98
N GLY A 937 10.96 16.93 -44.67
CA GLY A 937 12.02 17.92 -44.78
C GLY A 937 12.70 17.91 -46.16
N ASP A 938 13.96 18.31 -46.15
CA ASP A 938 14.75 18.49 -47.36
C ASP A 938 15.87 17.44 -47.49
N LEU A 939 16.24 16.70 -46.45
CA LEU A 939 17.34 15.73 -46.57
C LEU A 939 17.01 14.59 -47.53
N SER A 940 18.00 14.13 -48.31
CA SER A 940 17.81 13.06 -49.29
C SER A 940 17.23 11.76 -48.71
N ILE A 941 17.54 11.44 -47.46
CA ILE A 941 17.10 10.23 -46.74
C ILE A 941 15.60 10.26 -46.37
N THR A 942 15.03 11.45 -46.22
CA THR A 942 13.63 11.65 -45.84
C THR A 942 12.77 12.21 -46.97
N ARG A 943 13.38 12.59 -48.10
CA ARG A 943 12.71 13.25 -49.24
C ARG A 943 11.53 12.47 -49.85
N LYS A 944 11.52 11.13 -49.72
CA LYS A 944 10.46 10.25 -50.23
C LYS A 944 9.39 9.91 -49.17
N MET A 945 9.63 10.26 -47.92
CA MET A 945 8.67 10.11 -46.83
C MET A 945 7.54 11.15 -46.97
N ARG A 946 6.41 10.89 -46.30
CA ARG A 946 5.32 11.86 -46.13
C ARG A 946 5.42 12.55 -44.78
N ASP A 947 4.85 13.73 -44.65
CA ASP A 947 4.64 14.34 -43.34
C ASP A 947 3.56 13.54 -42.60
N LEU A 948 3.84 13.12 -41.37
CA LEU A 948 2.95 12.27 -40.58
C LEU A 948 3.25 12.34 -39.08
N ILE A 949 2.29 11.89 -38.26
CA ILE A 949 2.42 11.81 -36.80
C ILE A 949 2.44 10.35 -36.41
N VAL A 950 3.45 9.94 -35.63
CA VAL A 950 3.61 8.55 -35.18
C VAL A 950 3.44 8.50 -33.66
N PRO A 951 2.50 7.70 -33.14
CA PRO A 951 2.41 7.47 -31.70
C PRO A 951 3.64 6.70 -31.22
N ILE A 952 4.18 7.08 -30.07
CA ILE A 952 5.36 6.44 -29.47
C ILE A 952 4.90 5.55 -28.32
N ILE A 953 4.15 6.13 -27.38
CA ILE A 953 3.62 5.46 -26.20
C ILE A 953 2.21 5.94 -25.88
N TRP A 954 1.43 5.09 -25.23
CA TRP A 954 0.25 5.50 -24.48
C TRP A 954 0.29 4.96 -23.06
N ILE A 955 -0.35 5.67 -22.15
CA ILE A 955 -0.21 5.50 -20.71
C ILE A 955 -1.61 5.41 -20.11
N ASN A 956 -1.81 4.41 -19.25
CA ASN A 956 -2.94 4.30 -18.33
C ASN A 956 -2.42 4.48 -16.91
N GLU A 957 -2.72 5.62 -16.32
CA GLU A 957 -2.47 5.89 -14.91
C GLU A 957 -3.80 5.78 -14.18
N SER A 958 -3.85 5.00 -13.11
CA SER A 958 -5.00 4.95 -12.23
C SER A 958 -4.56 5.12 -10.79
N ALA A 959 -5.24 5.97 -10.04
CA ALA A 959 -5.04 6.15 -8.62
C ALA A 959 -6.37 5.96 -7.92
N ILE A 960 -6.41 5.17 -6.85
CA ILE A 960 -7.59 5.00 -6.01
C ILE A 960 -7.14 5.26 -4.58
N ILE A 961 -7.99 5.95 -3.82
CA ILE A 961 -7.71 6.24 -2.41
C ILE A 961 -7.48 4.93 -1.64
N ASP A 962 -6.46 4.90 -0.78
CA ASP A 962 -6.15 3.72 0.02
C ASP A 962 -7.29 3.39 0.99
N SER A 963 -7.37 2.12 1.40
CA SER A 963 -8.48 1.63 2.23
C SER A 963 -8.59 2.31 3.60
N ASN A 964 -7.48 2.76 4.20
CA ASN A 964 -7.54 3.47 5.49
C ASN A 964 -8.18 4.85 5.30
N THR A 965 -7.71 5.62 4.32
CA THR A 965 -8.24 6.96 4.05
C THR A 965 -9.68 6.89 3.54
N GLN A 966 -10.02 5.84 2.78
CA GLN A 966 -11.40 5.53 2.40
C GLN A 966 -12.33 5.40 3.62
N GLU A 967 -11.94 4.67 4.65
CA GLU A 967 -12.73 4.53 5.89
C GLU A 967 -12.85 5.84 6.66
N GLN A 968 -11.76 6.61 6.74
CA GLN A 968 -11.78 7.93 7.37
C GLN A 968 -12.72 8.89 6.64
N LEU A 969 -12.79 8.81 5.31
CA LEU A 969 -13.71 9.61 4.49
C LEU A 969 -15.17 9.11 4.61
N LYS A 970 -15.38 7.80 4.82
CA LYS A 970 -16.73 7.22 5.06
C LYS A 970 -17.33 7.73 6.38
N LEU A 971 -16.55 7.91 7.45
CA LEU A 971 -17.05 8.30 8.78
C LEU A 971 -17.91 9.59 8.76
N PRO A 972 -17.44 10.74 8.22
CA PRO A 972 -18.26 11.95 8.08
C PRO A 972 -19.52 11.74 7.22
N VAL A 973 -19.40 11.00 6.12
CA VAL A 973 -20.50 10.75 5.17
C VAL A 973 -21.58 9.88 5.82
N GLU A 974 -21.18 8.85 6.56
CA GLU A 974 -22.10 7.98 7.29
C GLU A 974 -22.71 8.67 8.51
N MET A 975 -21.99 9.55 9.20
CA MET A 975 -22.55 10.33 10.31
C MET A 975 -23.77 11.16 9.88
N VAL A 976 -23.77 11.72 8.67
CA VAL A 976 -24.94 12.42 8.11
C VAL A 976 -26.12 11.46 7.92
N LYS A 977 -25.86 10.25 7.41
CA LYS A 977 -26.87 9.20 7.23
C LYS A 977 -27.46 8.73 8.56
N TYR A 978 -26.62 8.49 9.58
CA TYR A 978 -27.08 8.08 10.91
C TYR A 978 -27.82 9.19 11.65
N ALA A 979 -27.40 10.46 11.49
CA ALA A 979 -28.14 11.59 12.03
C ALA A 979 -29.53 11.74 11.39
N TYR A 980 -29.64 11.47 10.08
CA TYR A 980 -30.92 11.43 9.37
C TYR A 980 -31.83 10.31 9.90
N ILE A 981 -31.29 9.10 10.10
CA ILE A 981 -32.01 7.97 10.69
C ILE A 981 -32.44 8.29 12.14
N GLY A 982 -31.54 8.80 12.97
CA GLY A 982 -31.84 9.22 14.34
C GLY A 982 -32.89 10.33 14.41
N GLY A 983 -32.87 11.27 13.46
CA GLY A 983 -33.90 12.29 13.28
C GLY A 983 -35.28 11.67 13.03
N TRP A 984 -35.38 10.70 12.12
CA TRP A 984 -36.63 9.96 11.88
C TRP A 984 -37.11 9.21 13.11
N ILE A 985 -36.22 8.53 13.84
CA ILE A 985 -36.56 7.82 15.08
C ILE A 985 -37.14 8.79 16.12
N LEU A 986 -36.52 9.97 16.30
CA LEU A 986 -36.99 11.01 17.22
C LEU A 986 -38.35 11.58 16.82
N LEU A 987 -38.59 11.79 15.51
CA LEU A 987 -39.89 12.23 15.00
C LEU A 987 -40.98 11.18 15.24
N LEU A 988 -40.68 9.90 14.95
CA LEU A 988 -41.60 8.80 15.17
C LEU A 988 -41.91 8.61 16.66
N PHE A 989 -40.90 8.70 17.53
CA PHE A 989 -41.07 8.63 18.98
C PHE A 989 -41.88 9.80 19.54
N GLY A 990 -41.61 11.03 19.07
CA GLY A 990 -42.38 12.21 19.44
C GLY A 990 -43.84 12.10 18.99
N SER A 991 -44.08 11.67 17.75
CA SER A 991 -45.42 11.40 17.22
C SER A 991 -46.14 10.31 18.02
N PHE A 992 -45.42 9.26 18.44
CA PHE A 992 -45.95 8.21 19.30
C PHE A 992 -46.37 8.77 20.67
N CYS A 993 -45.55 9.60 21.32
CA CYS A 993 -45.92 10.27 22.59
C CYS A 993 -47.20 11.11 22.46
N TYR A 994 -47.36 11.85 21.35
CA TYR A 994 -48.59 12.62 21.09
C TYR A 994 -49.81 11.74 20.84
N SER A 995 -49.66 10.65 20.07
CA SER A 995 -50.75 9.68 19.85
C SER A 995 -51.21 8.98 21.15
N LEU A 996 -50.28 8.72 22.07
CA LEU A 996 -50.56 8.22 23.43
C LEU A 996 -51.35 9.24 24.27
N ILE A 997 -51.00 10.52 24.19
CA ILE A 997 -51.74 11.60 24.85
C ILE A 997 -53.16 11.71 24.27
N ILE A 998 -53.30 11.66 22.95
CA ILE A 998 -54.60 11.71 22.27
C ILE A 998 -55.47 10.52 22.70
N GLY A 999 -54.92 9.30 22.71
CA GLY A 999 -55.62 8.11 23.19
C GLY A 999 -56.09 8.23 24.65
N LEU A 1000 -55.25 8.78 25.54
CA LEU A 1000 -55.60 9.04 26.94
C LEU A 1000 -56.67 10.14 27.11
N ILE A 1001 -56.75 11.10 26.20
CA ILE A 1001 -57.79 12.14 26.17
C ILE A 1001 -59.12 11.54 25.68
N PHE A 1002 -59.10 10.67 24.67
CA PHE A 1002 -60.30 9.97 24.20
C PHE A 1002 -60.87 9.00 25.26
N GLU A 1003 -60.02 8.27 25.98
CA GLU A 1003 -60.43 7.40 27.10
C GLU A 1003 -61.03 8.20 28.28
N GLN A 1004 -60.70 9.49 28.40
CA GLN A 1004 -61.29 10.40 29.37
C GLN A 1004 -62.72 10.84 28.99
N ASN A 1005 -63.02 10.95 27.69
CA ASN A 1005 -64.36 11.29 27.21
C ASN A 1005 -65.33 10.10 27.28
N ASP A 1006 -64.88 8.87 27.01
CA ASP A 1006 -65.72 7.67 27.13
C ASP A 1006 -66.14 7.36 28.60
N SER A 1007 -65.50 7.99 29.59
CA SER A 1007 -65.87 7.84 31.00
C SER A 1007 -66.97 8.79 31.49
N ILE A 1008 -67.50 9.67 30.61
CA ILE A 1008 -68.51 10.69 30.96
C ILE A 1008 -69.93 10.30 30.47
N ASP A 1009 -70.06 9.40 29.49
CA ASP A 1009 -71.36 8.99 28.95
C ASP A 1009 -71.84 7.63 29.51
N SER A 1010 -72.44 7.64 30.69
CA SER A 1010 -73.36 6.58 31.14
C SER A 1010 -74.73 7.19 31.47
N PRO A 1011 -75.84 6.77 30.83
CA PRO A 1011 -77.13 7.44 31.01
C PRO A 1011 -77.80 7.09 32.34
N LEU A 1012 -78.32 8.13 33.00
CA LEU A 1012 -79.23 8.07 34.15
C LEU A 1012 -80.53 7.32 33.79
N ILE A 1013 -80.77 6.18 34.43
CA ILE A 1013 -82.10 5.54 34.46
C ILE A 1013 -82.90 6.14 35.61
N ASN A 1014 -83.97 6.87 35.27
CA ASN A 1014 -84.98 7.37 36.19
C ASN A 1014 -85.82 6.21 36.78
N SER A 1015 -86.16 6.28 38.07
CA SER A 1015 -87.34 5.62 38.63
C SER A 1015 -88.26 6.67 39.29
N PRO A 1016 -89.60 6.53 39.18
CA PRO A 1016 -90.53 7.58 39.56
C PRO A 1016 -90.85 7.55 41.05
N GLN A 1017 -91.09 8.74 41.61
CA GLN A 1017 -91.66 8.93 42.94
C GLN A 1017 -93.08 8.38 43.00
N SER A 1018 -93.39 7.63 44.06
CA SER A 1018 -94.74 7.58 44.63
C SER A 1018 -94.66 7.94 46.12
N THR A 1019 -95.39 8.98 46.49
CA THR A 1019 -95.90 9.16 47.85
C THR A 1019 -97.42 9.10 47.74
N ASN A 1020 -98.02 8.30 48.62
CA ASN A 1020 -99.42 7.90 48.61
C ASN A 1020 -100.41 9.07 48.56
N THR A 1021 -101.34 9.04 47.61
CA THR A 1021 -102.80 8.98 47.83
C THR A 1021 -103.50 8.55 46.55
#